data_AF-A0AAU9U0Z4-F1
#
_entry.id   AF-A0AAU9U0Z4-F1
#
_cell.length_a   1.000
_cell.length_b   1.000
_cell.length_c   1.000
_cell.angle_alpha   90.00
_cell.angle_beta   90.00
_cell.angle_gamma   90.00
#
_symmetry.space_group_name_H-M   'P 1'
#
loop_
_entity.id
_entity.type
_entity.pdbx_description
1 polymer ?
#
loop_
_entity_poly.entity_id
_entity_poly.type
_entity_poly.pdbx_seq_one_letter_code
_entity_poly.pdbx_strand_id
1 'polypeptide(L)'
;MDDLMNKQREIAEQINKNYNNYKKSPKERLTNAYIETRCENLQVLWEKFMDSHFKLICLTKSTDKSTLKYFQEDLYSTVEDTYCQYKSKLKEEMEARTKITKESGRPTSESSPMPEVKLPRIQLPVFSVHAFVLSSLTSFLPSSKTSIINWPDIENLPLADPKYGLPGKIDMILGVDVHSMIISDGLLKHPSQSGPIAQNTKLGWILSGKVSNRGNSNTRVVSLHLQVKEDQLLKQFWEIEREPDMIGKKLTKEEIRCEEIFEQTTVRNNEGRYKVRLPFKKSDPECKYGKSRDIAKKRYQMLERKLQKNLELKEEYSRVIEDYVMQNHMEVIKSESEVDNPYAVYLPHHAFVREEKETTKVRVVFDASCKGVNNISVNDTLLVGPRLQQDLRHILMRWIAHSFCVVADLQQMYRQVLVDERDADFQRILWCPEPGKPIQHFRILRLTFGTACAPYLAVKSFQQLAKDERERYPLAAKITLQDYYVDDLLTGGDTEDEVVEIYNQMTKLMKCGGFQLQKWCTNSRKLSDHIVQENQGQYQSFVFKDNNIVKVLGISWVKASDNFEYTYNCPETEDQIITKRKVLSDIARLYDPMGWIAPVIVVAKMFIQKLWKSGLNWDDILLPDLQKEWRKFKSELIKITDIVIPRWMGISRRHIFELHVFADASQKAYSAIVYLKGKLGNHVQVTLVTAKTKVAPVEKEISIPRMELCAALLATKLIHEVVQVMKIPKDKLFAWLDSTVVLAWLSGEPSRWTTFVSNRVSEILTILDREQWNHVSTDQNPADCASRGLSVTDLIQHNLWWTGPDFLRKDNHVNASMNFTTNEEERHIKTLAAVVVLKEEFIWIRFSNLSKLLRVLSYCKKFLMLRVPKKQRVINRIVTAEEMQNIMQICVKKTQELHFSQELQQLKSQGYVVKRSPLHTLNPFLDRNGLLRVGGRINKSHEDFDKRHPFIIPSDSHITKLIVLDAHHRTLHGGPQLMLNYLRAKFWIIRAR
;
A
#
# COMPACT_ATOMS: atom_id res chain seq x y z
N MET A 1 -8.12 38.68 -12.92
CA MET A 1 -7.54 37.64 -13.81
C MET A 1 -6.17 38.08 -14.28
N ASP A 2 -6.03 39.32 -14.77
CA ASP A 2 -4.73 39.89 -15.18
C ASP A 2 -3.67 39.94 -14.07
N ASP A 3 -4.05 40.29 -12.84
CA ASP A 3 -3.11 40.27 -11.69
C ASP A 3 -2.55 38.87 -11.39
N LEU A 4 -3.37 37.83 -11.54
CA LEU A 4 -2.92 36.44 -11.35
C LEU A 4 -1.99 36.00 -12.48
N MET A 5 -2.24 36.44 -13.72
CA MET A 5 -1.37 36.16 -14.86
C MET A 5 -0.02 36.90 -14.76
N ASN A 6 -0.02 38.14 -14.28
CA ASN A 6 1.21 38.89 -14.02
C ASN A 6 2.02 38.23 -12.90
N LYS A 7 1.36 37.82 -11.80
CA LYS A 7 2.00 37.09 -10.71
C LYS A 7 2.56 35.73 -11.14
N GLN A 8 1.87 35.04 -12.05
CA GLN A 8 2.36 33.80 -12.68
C GLN A 8 3.63 34.03 -13.51
N ARG A 9 3.63 35.05 -14.37
CA ARG A 9 4.81 35.41 -15.17
C ARG A 9 5.99 35.80 -14.29
N GLU A 10 5.75 36.54 -13.22
CA GLU A 10 6.80 36.93 -12.27
C GLU A 10 7.42 35.71 -11.57
N ILE A 11 6.61 34.76 -11.11
CA ILE A 11 7.12 33.52 -10.48
C ILE A 11 7.88 32.66 -11.52
N ALA A 12 7.37 32.55 -12.75
CA ALA A 12 8.04 31.86 -13.85
C ALA A 12 9.42 32.46 -14.14
N GLU A 13 9.51 33.78 -14.23
CA GLU A 13 10.77 34.52 -14.42
C GLU A 13 11.72 34.32 -13.24
N GLN A 14 11.22 34.30 -12.00
CA GLN A 14 12.03 34.03 -10.82
C GLN A 14 12.63 32.63 -10.82
N ILE A 15 11.87 31.60 -11.21
CA ILE A 15 12.38 30.22 -11.35
C ILE A 15 13.47 30.17 -12.43
N ASN A 16 13.23 30.78 -13.60
CA ASN A 16 14.20 30.79 -14.70
C ASN A 16 15.46 31.59 -14.35
N LYS A 17 15.31 32.75 -13.70
CA LYS A 17 16.43 33.57 -13.19
C LYS A 17 17.25 32.81 -12.15
N ASN A 18 16.60 32.09 -11.23
CA ASN A 18 17.28 31.27 -10.24
C ASN A 18 18.06 30.12 -10.89
N TYR A 19 17.49 29.46 -11.88
CA TYR A 19 18.19 28.42 -12.63
C TYR A 19 19.41 28.96 -13.39
N ASN A 20 19.29 30.12 -14.04
CA ASN A 20 20.40 30.76 -14.74
C ASN A 20 21.49 31.26 -13.78
N ASN A 21 21.11 31.77 -12.60
CA ASN A 21 22.06 32.17 -11.56
C ASN A 21 22.82 30.96 -11.00
N TYR A 22 22.15 29.82 -10.82
CA TYR A 22 22.80 28.58 -10.44
C TYR A 22 23.82 28.13 -11.51
N LYS A 23 23.45 28.13 -12.80
CA LYS A 23 24.37 27.78 -13.90
C LYS A 23 25.63 28.66 -13.95
N LYS A 24 25.51 29.93 -13.55
CA LYS A 24 26.60 30.92 -13.52
C LYS A 24 27.37 30.92 -12.20
N SER A 25 26.94 30.16 -11.20
CA SER A 25 27.60 30.15 -9.90
C SER A 25 28.95 29.41 -9.98
N PRO A 26 30.07 30.00 -9.50
CA PRO A 26 31.38 29.34 -9.49
C PRO A 26 31.35 28.10 -8.58
N LYS A 27 32.08 27.04 -8.97
CA LYS A 27 32.08 25.73 -8.28
C LYS A 27 32.43 25.81 -6.79
N GLU A 28 33.23 26.81 -6.41
CA GLU A 28 33.66 27.10 -5.03
C GLU A 28 32.51 27.57 -4.13
N ARG A 29 31.46 28.19 -4.69
CA ARG A 29 30.31 28.71 -3.93
C ARG A 29 29.22 27.66 -3.69
N LEU A 30 29.27 26.54 -4.41
CA LEU A 30 28.26 25.47 -4.37
C LEU A 30 28.46 24.54 -3.15
N THR A 31 28.35 25.05 -1.93
CA THR A 31 28.40 24.21 -0.72
C THR A 31 27.11 23.38 -0.57
N ASN A 32 27.13 22.31 0.22
CA ASN A 32 25.93 21.49 0.47
C ASN A 32 24.77 22.33 1.02
N ALA A 33 25.06 23.22 1.98
CA ALA A 33 24.08 24.17 2.52
C ALA A 33 23.52 25.11 1.43
N TYR A 34 24.37 25.60 0.52
CA TYR A 34 23.93 26.44 -0.60
C TYR A 34 22.97 25.71 -1.54
N ILE A 35 23.26 24.45 -1.86
CA ILE A 35 22.43 23.62 -2.75
C ILE A 35 21.10 23.27 -2.07
N GLU A 36 21.12 22.93 -0.78
CA GLU A 36 19.93 22.62 0.03
C GLU A 36 18.98 23.83 0.12
N THR A 37 19.50 25.00 0.48
CA THR A 37 18.72 26.25 0.49
C THR A 37 18.16 26.61 -0.90
N ARG A 38 18.88 26.30 -1.99
CA ARG A 38 18.38 26.51 -3.35
C ARG A 38 17.26 25.53 -3.71
N CYS A 39 17.34 24.28 -3.24
CA CYS A 39 16.31 23.28 -3.43
C CYS A 39 15.02 23.65 -2.69
N GLU A 40 15.12 24.09 -1.44
CA GLU A 40 13.98 24.58 -0.65
C GLU A 40 13.32 25.79 -1.31
N ASN A 41 14.10 26.79 -1.72
CA ASN A 41 13.58 27.97 -2.42
C ASN A 41 12.89 27.61 -3.75
N LEU A 42 13.45 26.67 -4.50
CA LEU A 42 12.85 26.18 -5.74
C LEU A 42 11.50 25.49 -5.48
N GLN A 43 11.41 24.70 -4.40
CA GLN A 43 10.19 24.03 -3.98
C GLN A 43 9.09 25.04 -3.57
N VAL A 44 9.44 26.06 -2.79
CA VAL A 44 8.50 27.13 -2.39
C VAL A 44 7.99 27.93 -3.60
N LEU A 45 8.86 28.26 -4.55
CA LEU A 45 8.45 28.97 -5.77
C LEU A 45 7.51 28.11 -6.62
N TRP A 46 7.76 26.80 -6.72
CA TRP A 46 6.92 25.87 -7.45
C TRP A 46 5.53 25.71 -6.80
N GLU A 47 5.45 25.61 -5.48
CA GLU A 47 4.17 25.54 -4.77
C GLU A 47 3.33 26.80 -4.96
N LYS A 48 3.96 27.99 -4.91
CA LYS A 48 3.30 29.26 -5.24
C LYS A 48 2.85 29.34 -6.69
N PHE A 49 3.63 28.78 -7.62
CA PHE A 49 3.28 28.67 -9.03
C PHE A 49 2.06 27.76 -9.22
N MET A 50 2.04 26.58 -8.58
CA MET A 50 0.93 25.62 -8.67
C MET A 50 -0.37 26.17 -8.06
N ASP A 51 -0.33 26.77 -6.88
CA ASP A 51 -1.51 27.38 -6.23
C ASP A 51 -2.14 28.48 -7.10
N SER A 52 -1.30 29.36 -7.66
CA SER A 52 -1.76 30.41 -8.56
C SER A 52 -2.28 29.85 -9.91
N HIS A 53 -1.70 28.75 -10.41
CA HIS A 53 -2.15 28.07 -11.63
C HIS A 53 -3.52 27.41 -11.45
N PHE A 54 -3.74 26.73 -10.32
CA PHE A 54 -5.05 26.15 -9.98
C PHE A 54 -6.14 27.24 -9.88
N LYS A 55 -5.82 28.37 -9.24
CA LYS A 55 -6.73 29.53 -9.18
C LYS A 55 -7.06 30.07 -10.57
N LEU A 56 -6.08 30.13 -11.49
CA LEU A 56 -6.30 30.52 -12.88
C LEU A 56 -7.18 29.52 -13.63
N ILE A 57 -6.97 28.21 -13.49
CA ILE A 57 -7.82 27.19 -14.14
C ILE A 57 -9.27 27.30 -13.64
N CYS A 58 -9.47 27.45 -12.32
CA CYS A 58 -10.81 27.56 -11.74
C CYS A 58 -11.57 28.83 -12.18
N LEU A 59 -10.86 29.92 -12.45
CA LEU A 59 -11.45 31.20 -12.86
C LEU A 59 -11.66 31.33 -14.38
N THR A 60 -11.06 30.45 -15.19
CA THR A 60 -11.09 30.55 -16.66
C THR A 60 -12.08 29.56 -17.28
N LYS A 61 -13.12 30.06 -17.95
CA LYS A 61 -14.07 29.22 -18.71
C LYS A 61 -13.39 28.58 -19.92
N SER A 62 -13.86 27.41 -20.37
CA SER A 62 -13.25 26.67 -21.48
C SER A 62 -13.20 27.46 -22.80
N THR A 63 -14.13 28.39 -23.00
CA THR A 63 -14.21 29.27 -24.18
C THR A 63 -13.12 30.34 -24.22
N ASP A 64 -12.61 30.75 -23.05
CA ASP A 64 -11.71 31.90 -22.90
C ASP A 64 -10.23 31.46 -22.81
N LYS A 65 -9.96 30.16 -22.74
CA LYS A 65 -8.59 29.61 -22.73
C LYS A 65 -7.84 29.88 -24.03
N SER A 66 -8.54 29.99 -25.17
CA SER A 66 -7.92 30.22 -26.48
C SER A 66 -7.51 31.68 -26.72
N THR A 67 -8.03 32.63 -25.94
CA THR A 67 -7.76 34.08 -26.10
C THR A 67 -6.68 34.59 -25.14
N LEU A 68 -6.40 33.86 -24.05
CA LEU A 68 -5.44 34.26 -23.02
C LEU A 68 -4.01 33.81 -23.36
N LYS A 69 -3.07 34.76 -23.38
CA LYS A 69 -1.65 34.54 -23.71
C LYS A 69 -0.99 33.43 -22.88
N TYR A 70 -1.37 33.27 -21.61
CA TYR A 70 -0.83 32.23 -20.71
C TYR A 70 -0.99 30.81 -21.27
N PHE A 71 -2.17 30.51 -21.85
CA PHE A 71 -2.47 29.20 -22.44
C PHE A 71 -2.01 29.09 -23.90
N GLN A 72 -1.94 30.21 -24.64
CA GLN A 72 -1.38 30.23 -25.99
C GLN A 72 0.13 29.97 -26.02
N GLU A 73 0.86 30.51 -25.04
CA GLU A 73 2.32 30.36 -24.89
C GLU A 73 2.72 29.07 -24.15
N ASP A 74 1.75 28.26 -23.71
CA ASP A 74 1.93 27.06 -22.88
C ASP A 74 2.94 27.27 -21.73
N LEU A 75 2.74 28.38 -21.00
CA LEU A 75 3.69 28.83 -19.98
C LEU A 75 3.82 27.81 -18.85
N TYR A 76 2.76 27.06 -18.54
CA TYR A 76 2.78 26.01 -17.52
C TYR A 76 3.81 24.92 -17.83
N SER A 77 3.68 24.27 -18.99
CA SER A 77 4.58 23.18 -19.40
C SER A 77 6.03 23.67 -19.49
N THR A 78 6.24 24.90 -20.00
CA THR A 78 7.58 25.49 -20.11
C THR A 78 8.25 25.69 -18.74
N VAL A 79 7.49 26.14 -17.73
CA VAL A 79 8.02 26.35 -16.38
C VAL A 79 8.17 25.03 -15.63
N GLU A 80 7.28 24.05 -15.87
CA GLU A 80 7.39 22.69 -15.34
C GLU A 80 8.69 22.02 -15.80
N ASP A 81 8.99 22.08 -17.10
CA ASP A 81 10.24 21.55 -17.65
C ASP A 81 11.46 22.23 -17.03
N THR A 82 11.41 23.56 -16.86
CA THR A 82 12.50 24.33 -16.24
C THR A 82 12.70 23.95 -14.78
N TYR A 83 11.61 23.77 -14.02
CA TYR A 83 11.62 23.31 -12.64
C TYR A 83 12.22 21.90 -12.53
N CYS A 84 11.74 20.96 -13.34
CA CYS A 84 12.24 19.58 -13.36
C CYS A 84 13.73 19.52 -13.69
N GLN A 85 14.18 20.25 -14.73
CA GLN A 85 15.60 20.31 -15.08
C GLN A 85 16.46 20.91 -13.97
N TYR A 86 15.99 21.98 -13.33
CA TYR A 86 16.74 22.63 -12.26
C TYR A 86 16.82 21.73 -11.01
N LYS A 87 15.70 21.09 -10.62
CA LYS A 87 15.63 20.16 -9.49
C LYS A 87 16.52 18.94 -9.69
N SER A 88 16.55 18.36 -10.89
CA SER A 88 17.43 17.22 -11.21
C SER A 88 18.90 17.59 -11.06
N LYS A 89 19.32 18.76 -11.57
CA LYS A 89 20.71 19.23 -11.43
C LYS A 89 21.13 19.48 -9.98
N LEU A 90 20.24 20.05 -9.16
CA LEU A 90 20.51 20.23 -7.74
C LEU A 90 20.69 18.88 -7.02
N LYS A 91 19.87 17.88 -7.36
CA LYS A 91 19.98 16.53 -6.81
C LYS A 91 21.25 15.80 -7.23
N GLU A 92 21.61 15.86 -8.51
CA GLU A 92 22.85 15.26 -9.02
C GLU A 92 24.09 15.82 -8.31
N GLU A 93 24.13 17.14 -8.09
CA GLU A 93 25.24 17.79 -7.39
C GLU A 93 25.28 17.43 -5.89
N MET A 94 24.12 17.27 -5.23
CA MET A 94 24.04 16.76 -3.84
C MET A 94 24.54 15.32 -3.75
N GLU A 95 24.15 14.45 -4.68
CA GLU A 95 24.56 13.04 -4.69
C GLU A 95 26.05 12.88 -4.98
N ALA A 96 26.60 13.66 -5.91
CA ALA A 96 28.02 13.68 -6.23
C ALA A 96 28.86 14.06 -5.00
N ARG A 97 28.43 15.05 -4.21
CA ARG A 97 29.16 15.51 -3.03
C ARG A 97 29.00 14.60 -1.82
N THR A 98 27.83 13.96 -1.65
CA THR A 98 27.60 12.98 -0.57
C THR A 98 28.50 11.74 -0.72
N LYS A 99 28.95 11.43 -1.95
CA LYS A 99 29.96 10.39 -2.20
C LYS A 99 31.38 10.82 -1.81
N ILE A 100 31.74 12.09 -2.01
CA ILE A 100 33.08 12.62 -1.70
C ILE A 100 33.31 12.72 -0.18
N THR A 101 32.28 13.03 0.61
CA THR A 101 32.40 13.16 2.08
C THR A 101 32.64 11.84 2.82
N LYS A 102 32.61 10.67 2.15
CA LYS A 102 32.88 9.37 2.78
C LYS A 102 34.35 8.93 2.74
N GLU A 103 35.24 9.64 2.04
CA GLU A 103 36.63 9.17 1.82
C GLU A 103 37.76 10.07 2.36
N SER A 104 37.51 11.19 3.04
CA SER A 104 38.62 12.00 3.57
C SER A 104 38.34 12.59 4.95
N GLY A 105 38.83 11.90 5.99
CA GLY A 105 38.96 12.43 7.33
C GLY A 105 40.43 12.45 7.78
N ARG A 106 41.04 13.64 7.83
CA ARG A 106 42.03 14.08 8.86
C ARG A 106 42.39 15.57 8.69
N PRO A 107 42.70 16.30 9.79
CA PRO A 107 42.74 17.77 9.80
C PRO A 107 44.17 18.35 9.78
N THR A 108 44.33 19.60 9.33
CA THR A 108 45.48 20.48 9.63
C THR A 108 45.05 21.95 9.68
N SER A 109 45.84 22.73 10.41
CA SER A 109 45.62 24.02 11.06
C SER A 109 46.14 25.24 10.29
N GLU A 110 45.94 26.43 10.89
CA GLU A 110 46.57 27.77 10.66
C GLU A 110 45.84 28.68 9.65
N SER A 111 45.75 30.01 9.76
CA SER A 111 45.89 31.05 10.81
C SER A 111 45.52 32.39 10.15
N SER A 112 45.01 33.36 10.93
CA SER A 112 44.48 34.70 10.56
C SER A 112 45.50 35.65 9.85
N PRO A 113 45.11 36.84 9.29
CA PRO A 113 44.76 38.03 10.12
C PRO A 113 43.67 39.01 9.55
N MET A 114 43.07 39.78 10.47
CA MET A 114 42.25 41.01 10.33
C MET A 114 43.16 42.27 10.33
N PRO A 115 42.78 43.52 9.92
CA PRO A 115 41.63 44.30 10.45
C PRO A 115 40.94 45.28 9.44
N GLU A 116 39.77 45.88 9.73
CA GLU A 116 39.64 47.22 10.37
C GLU A 116 38.24 47.48 10.96
N VAL A 117 38.22 48.27 12.04
CA VAL A 117 37.14 48.48 13.02
C VAL A 117 36.35 49.77 12.77
N LYS A 118 35.02 49.74 13.00
CA LYS A 118 34.24 50.88 13.55
C LYS A 118 33.18 50.37 14.53
N LEU A 119 33.16 50.91 15.75
CA LEU A 119 32.13 50.77 16.81
C LEU A 119 31.32 52.09 16.91
N PRO A 120 30.18 52.18 17.64
CA PRO A 120 29.18 51.18 18.00
C PRO A 120 27.71 51.70 17.84
N ARG A 121 26.73 50.80 17.93
CA ARG A 121 25.43 51.05 18.58
C ARG A 121 24.97 49.74 19.22
N ILE A 122 24.66 49.76 20.51
CA ILE A 122 24.18 48.57 21.25
C ILE A 122 22.83 48.17 20.63
N GLN A 123 22.83 47.08 19.86
CA GLN A 123 21.61 46.41 19.41
C GLN A 123 21.34 45.23 20.34
N LEU A 124 20.22 45.27 21.06
CA LEU A 124 19.69 44.07 21.70
C LEU A 124 19.32 43.07 20.59
N PRO A 125 19.68 41.79 20.73
CA PRO A 125 19.44 40.82 19.68
C PRO A 125 17.94 40.49 19.59
N VAL A 126 17.35 40.77 18.43
CA VAL A 126 15.96 40.40 18.12
C VAL A 126 15.99 39.03 17.43
N PHE A 127 15.30 38.05 18.02
CA PHE A 127 15.14 36.72 17.45
C PHE A 127 13.69 36.56 16.95
N SER A 128 13.51 36.12 15.71
CA SER A 128 12.20 35.75 15.19
C SER A 128 12.00 34.25 15.40
N VAL A 129 11.05 33.89 16.26
CA VAL A 129 10.77 32.50 16.64
C VAL A 129 9.27 32.23 16.63
N HIS A 130 8.86 31.03 16.24
CA HIS A 130 7.48 30.58 16.41
C HIS A 130 7.31 30.03 17.83
N ALA A 131 6.55 30.73 18.67
CA ALA A 131 6.31 30.34 20.05
C ALA A 131 4.99 29.57 20.21
N PHE A 132 5.04 28.43 20.90
CA PHE A 132 3.84 27.72 21.36
C PHE A 132 3.52 28.13 22.79
N VAL A 133 2.27 28.55 23.05
CA VAL A 133 1.83 28.99 24.38
C VAL A 133 1.10 27.84 25.08
N LEU A 134 1.64 27.40 26.21
CA LEU A 134 1.09 26.32 27.03
C LEU A 134 0.74 26.86 28.42
N SER A 135 -0.27 26.28 29.08
CA SER A 135 -0.71 26.70 30.43
C SER A 135 0.30 26.38 31.54
N SER A 136 1.16 25.39 31.33
CA SER A 136 2.30 25.05 32.18
C SER A 136 3.39 24.40 31.34
N LEU A 137 4.64 24.88 31.45
CA LEU A 137 5.78 24.39 30.67
C LEU A 137 6.56 23.29 31.43
N THR A 138 6.92 23.54 32.68
CA THR A 138 7.66 22.59 33.54
C THR A 138 7.28 22.76 35.01
N SER A 139 7.64 21.77 35.85
CA SER A 139 7.76 21.98 37.30
C SER A 139 8.90 22.96 37.62
N PHE A 140 9.00 23.39 38.88
CA PHE A 140 10.12 24.25 39.34
C PHE A 140 11.47 23.56 39.08
N LEU A 141 12.40 24.30 38.48
CA LEU A 141 13.76 23.86 38.17
C LEU A 141 14.79 24.84 38.75
N PRO A 142 15.90 24.36 39.35
CA PRO A 142 16.13 22.97 39.77
C PRO A 142 15.08 22.50 40.80
N SER A 143 14.80 21.19 40.85
CA SER A 143 13.78 20.61 41.75
C SER A 143 14.13 20.69 43.24
N SER A 144 15.39 21.01 43.56
CA SER A 144 15.89 21.27 44.91
C SER A 144 17.00 22.33 44.84
N LYS A 145 17.21 23.08 45.92
CA LYS A 145 18.34 24.02 46.02
C LYS A 145 19.66 23.29 45.78
N THR A 146 20.43 23.73 44.80
CA THR A 146 21.75 23.17 44.50
C THR A 146 22.83 24.05 45.12
N SER A 147 23.91 23.44 45.61
CA SER A 147 25.02 24.17 46.21
C SER A 147 25.70 25.03 45.15
N ILE A 148 26.05 26.26 45.53
CA ILE A 148 26.88 27.17 44.72
C ILE A 148 28.21 26.45 44.46
N ILE A 149 28.58 26.33 43.19
CA ILE A 149 29.83 25.68 42.78
C ILE A 149 30.98 26.54 43.32
N ASN A 150 31.93 25.95 44.05
CA ASN A 150 33.20 26.62 44.41
C ASN A 150 34.06 26.80 43.15
N TRP A 151 33.66 27.71 42.27
CA TRP A 151 34.37 28.06 41.05
C TRP A 151 34.60 29.58 41.04
N PRO A 152 35.78 30.05 41.49
CA PRO A 152 36.09 31.48 41.63
C PRO A 152 35.92 32.28 40.33
N ASP A 153 36.13 31.64 39.17
CA ASP A 153 36.01 32.29 37.86
C ASP A 153 34.54 32.58 37.47
N ILE A 154 33.55 31.91 38.10
CA ILE A 154 32.12 32.15 37.85
C ILE A 154 31.60 33.33 38.66
N GLU A 155 32.15 33.63 39.84
CA GLU A 155 31.58 34.63 40.77
C GLU A 155 31.52 36.04 40.16
N ASN A 156 32.33 36.32 39.14
CA ASN A 156 32.37 37.61 38.45
C ASN A 156 31.73 37.60 37.04
N LEU A 157 31.09 36.50 36.61
CA LEU A 157 30.46 36.42 35.29
C LEU A 157 29.00 36.86 35.31
N PRO A 158 28.53 37.62 34.30
CA PRO A 158 27.11 37.91 34.13
C PRO A 158 26.37 36.65 33.63
N LEU A 159 25.90 35.83 34.57
CA LEU A 159 25.13 34.63 34.27
C LEU A 159 23.75 34.98 33.67
N ALA A 160 23.29 34.17 32.71
CA ALA A 160 21.96 34.30 32.12
C ALA A 160 20.83 34.04 33.13
N ASP A 161 21.11 33.20 34.14
CA ASP A 161 20.26 33.01 35.30
C ASP A 161 21.06 33.32 36.59
N PRO A 162 20.89 34.50 37.19
CA PRO A 162 21.54 34.87 38.45
C PRO A 162 21.10 33.99 39.63
N LYS A 163 19.97 33.27 39.50
CA LYS A 163 19.39 32.40 40.54
C LYS A 163 19.49 30.91 40.18
N TYR A 164 20.43 30.52 39.31
CA TYR A 164 20.59 29.14 38.79
C TYR A 164 20.57 28.01 39.85
N GLY A 165 20.91 28.31 41.11
CA GLY A 165 20.91 27.37 42.23
C GLY A 165 19.58 27.24 43.00
N LEU A 166 18.57 28.07 42.72
CA LEU A 166 17.30 28.13 43.44
C LEU A 166 16.14 27.63 42.57
N PRO A 167 15.20 26.81 43.10
CA PRO A 167 14.02 26.38 42.34
C PRO A 167 13.20 27.58 41.81
N GLY A 168 13.06 27.67 40.49
CA GLY A 168 12.29 28.71 39.80
C GLY A 168 11.31 28.13 38.79
N LYS A 169 10.24 28.87 38.47
CA LYS A 169 9.33 28.51 37.39
C LYS A 169 10.00 28.86 36.05
N ILE A 170 9.88 27.99 35.06
CA ILE A 170 10.32 28.27 33.70
C ILE A 170 9.16 28.89 32.92
N ASP A 171 9.36 30.13 32.48
CA ASP A 171 8.34 30.88 31.74
C ASP A 171 8.43 30.68 30.21
N MET A 172 9.60 30.25 29.71
CA MET A 172 9.84 30.04 28.28
C MET A 172 10.92 28.97 28.06
N ILE A 173 10.71 28.08 27.09
CA ILE A 173 11.69 27.09 26.64
C ILE A 173 12.17 27.46 25.24
N LEU A 174 13.48 27.58 25.06
CA LEU A 174 14.08 27.87 23.77
C LEU A 174 14.46 26.57 23.06
N GLY A 175 14.05 26.44 21.80
CA GLY A 175 14.41 25.31 20.95
C GLY A 175 15.90 25.28 20.58
N VAL A 176 16.37 24.16 20.05
CA VAL A 176 17.77 23.96 19.62
C VAL A 176 18.14 24.87 18.45
N ASP A 177 17.17 25.19 17.60
CA ASP A 177 17.24 26.19 16.55
C ASP A 177 17.61 27.57 17.13
N VAL A 178 16.95 28.00 18.20
CA VAL A 178 17.26 29.25 18.91
C VAL A 178 18.59 29.17 19.65
N HIS A 179 18.90 28.02 20.26
CA HIS A 179 20.17 27.77 20.95
C HIS A 179 21.38 28.04 20.04
N SER A 180 21.29 27.62 18.76
CA SER A 180 22.35 27.89 17.77
C SER A 180 22.53 29.38 17.44
N MET A 181 21.50 30.20 17.61
CA MET A 181 21.51 31.65 17.31
C MET A 181 21.99 32.52 18.48
N ILE A 182 21.87 32.01 19.71
CA ILE A 182 22.23 32.72 20.96
C ILE A 182 23.65 32.43 21.44
N ILE A 183 24.26 31.32 21.05
CA ILE A 183 25.65 31.00 21.42
C ILE A 183 26.60 32.09 20.89
N SER A 184 27.51 32.53 21.76
CA SER A 184 28.58 33.46 21.44
C SER A 184 29.94 32.81 21.73
N ASP A 185 31.02 33.39 21.22
CA ASP A 185 32.36 32.94 21.56
C ASP A 185 32.66 33.14 23.06
N GLY A 186 33.22 32.11 23.69
CA GLY A 186 33.54 32.08 25.12
C GLY A 186 33.09 30.78 25.78
N LEU A 187 34.05 29.91 26.10
CA LEU A 187 33.81 28.65 26.82
C LEU A 187 34.80 28.55 27.97
N LEU A 188 34.29 28.53 29.20
CA LEU A 188 35.07 28.26 30.39
C LEU A 188 34.76 26.83 30.83
N LYS A 189 35.82 26.04 31.04
CA LYS A 189 35.70 24.69 31.55
C LYS A 189 36.16 24.68 33.00
N HIS A 190 35.40 24.04 33.87
CA HIS A 190 35.82 23.88 35.25
C HIS A 190 37.18 23.14 35.32
N PRO A 191 38.06 23.45 36.29
CA PRO A 191 39.38 22.84 36.41
C PRO A 191 39.39 21.31 36.53
N SER A 192 38.27 20.71 36.98
CA SER A 192 38.09 19.26 37.01
C SER A 192 37.47 18.74 35.70
N GLN A 193 37.99 17.63 35.17
CA GLN A 193 37.49 16.98 33.94
C GLN A 193 36.00 16.58 33.98
N SER A 194 35.40 16.51 35.17
CA SER A 194 34.00 16.15 35.38
C SER A 194 33.12 17.31 35.86
N GLY A 195 33.64 18.55 35.88
CA GLY A 195 32.93 19.73 36.37
C GLY A 195 32.02 20.37 35.32
N PRO A 196 31.22 21.36 35.72
CA PRO A 196 30.37 22.13 34.81
C PRO A 196 31.20 22.98 33.84
N ILE A 197 30.60 23.38 32.73
CA ILE A 197 31.16 24.30 31.75
C ILE A 197 30.25 25.54 31.69
N ALA A 198 30.86 26.71 31.56
CA ALA A 198 30.16 27.96 31.33
C ALA A 198 30.33 28.36 29.86
N GLN A 199 29.21 28.53 29.15
CA GLN A 199 29.19 28.94 27.75
C GLN A 199 28.62 30.35 27.66
N ASN A 200 29.32 31.23 26.96
CA ASN A 200 28.85 32.58 26.71
C ASN A 200 27.70 32.56 25.70
N THR A 201 26.64 33.31 25.98
CA THR A 201 25.52 33.50 25.07
C THR A 201 25.10 34.97 25.08
N LYS A 202 24.31 35.36 24.07
CA LYS A 202 23.68 36.67 23.98
C LYS A 202 22.73 37.00 25.16
N LEU A 203 22.35 36.01 25.97
CA LEU A 203 21.50 36.16 27.15
C LEU A 203 22.31 36.21 28.47
N GLY A 204 23.64 36.13 28.39
CA GLY A 204 24.54 35.93 29.53
C GLY A 204 25.20 34.55 29.51
N TRP A 205 26.06 34.28 30.48
CA TRP A 205 26.76 33.00 30.58
C TRP A 205 25.80 31.90 31.09
N ILE A 206 25.67 30.82 30.33
CA ILE A 206 24.88 29.65 30.72
C ILE A 206 25.80 28.58 31.33
N LEU A 207 25.32 27.89 32.36
CA LEU A 207 26.04 26.79 33.00
C LEU A 207 25.45 25.46 32.55
N SER A 208 26.30 24.52 32.15
CA SER A 208 25.88 23.17 31.77
C SER A 208 26.88 22.13 32.28
N GLY A 209 26.42 20.95 32.64
CA GLY A 209 27.30 19.87 33.11
C GLY A 209 26.87 19.29 34.45
N LYS A 210 27.66 18.32 34.92
CA LYS A 210 27.28 17.49 36.06
C LYS A 210 27.73 18.15 37.37
N VAL A 211 26.77 18.52 38.21
CA VAL A 211 27.05 18.93 39.59
C VAL A 211 26.95 17.70 40.49
N SER A 212 27.99 17.45 41.29
CA SER A 212 28.04 16.37 42.27
C SER A 212 27.13 16.69 43.45
N ASN A 213 25.82 16.54 43.31
CA ASN A 213 24.91 16.65 44.44
C ASN A 213 25.15 15.45 45.37
N ARG A 214 25.74 15.68 46.55
CA ARG A 214 25.84 14.67 47.64
C ARG A 214 24.48 14.46 48.35
N GLY A 215 23.37 14.70 47.66
CA GLY A 215 22.01 14.54 48.18
C GLY A 215 21.29 13.39 47.49
N ASN A 216 20.93 12.36 48.27
CA ASN A 216 20.02 11.29 47.87
C ASN A 216 18.68 11.88 47.39
N SER A 217 18.42 11.89 46.08
CA SER A 217 17.04 11.95 45.57
C SER A 217 16.84 10.99 44.40
N ASN A 218 16.16 9.89 44.73
CA ASN A 218 15.60 8.90 43.83
C ASN A 218 14.42 9.51 43.05
N THR A 219 14.67 10.18 41.93
CA THR A 219 13.64 10.37 40.89
C THR A 219 14.28 10.73 39.56
N ARG A 220 14.78 9.72 38.85
CA ARG A 220 14.97 9.82 37.41
C ARG A 220 13.62 9.57 36.75
N VAL A 221 12.85 10.63 36.49
CA VAL A 221 11.76 10.57 35.52
C VAL A 221 12.39 10.71 34.14
N VAL A 222 12.61 9.58 33.48
CA VAL A 222 12.91 9.56 32.05
C VAL A 222 11.56 9.49 31.34
N SER A 223 11.07 10.61 30.84
CA SER A 223 9.95 10.60 29.89
C SER A 223 10.47 10.14 28.54
N LEU A 224 10.14 8.91 28.15
CA LEU A 224 10.33 8.40 26.80
C LEU A 224 9.01 8.57 26.06
N HIS A 225 8.92 9.60 25.21
CA HIS A 225 7.86 9.65 24.20
C HIS A 225 8.24 8.73 23.03
N LEU A 226 7.69 7.53 23.04
CA LEU A 226 7.66 6.65 21.88
C LEU A 226 6.36 6.97 21.12
N GLN A 227 6.41 7.92 20.19
CA GLN A 227 5.29 8.16 19.29
C GLN A 227 5.29 7.07 18.23
N VAL A 228 4.62 5.95 18.52
CA VAL A 228 4.08 5.12 17.45
C VAL A 228 3.11 6.02 16.68
N LYS A 229 3.31 6.22 15.38
CA LYS A 229 2.32 6.91 14.55
C LYS A 229 1.08 6.03 14.50
N GLU A 230 0.19 6.15 15.48
CA GLU A 230 -1.09 5.43 15.56
C GLU A 230 -1.87 5.60 14.24
N ASP A 231 -1.77 6.78 13.65
CA ASP A 231 -2.32 7.09 12.33
C ASP A 231 -1.77 6.18 11.22
N GLN A 232 -0.49 5.80 11.22
CA GLN A 232 0.07 4.87 10.21
C GLN A 232 -0.44 3.44 10.38
N LEU A 233 -0.61 2.96 11.61
CA LEU A 233 -1.15 1.61 11.87
C LEU A 233 -2.64 1.52 11.48
N LEU A 234 -3.43 2.55 11.78
CA LEU A 234 -4.81 2.63 11.30
C LEU A 234 -4.88 2.83 9.79
N LYS A 235 -3.99 3.65 9.21
CA LYS A 235 -3.90 3.79 7.76
C LYS A 235 -3.63 2.44 7.10
N GLN A 236 -2.70 1.64 7.63
CA GLN A 236 -2.45 0.27 7.16
C GLN A 236 -3.63 -0.69 7.38
N PHE A 237 -4.42 -0.48 8.44
CA PHE A 237 -5.63 -1.28 8.71
C PHE A 237 -6.77 -0.98 7.71
N TRP A 238 -6.82 0.23 7.13
CA TRP A 238 -7.90 0.70 6.25
C TRP A 238 -7.49 0.95 4.79
N GLU A 239 -6.20 1.08 4.49
CA GLU A 239 -5.68 1.17 3.12
C GLU A 239 -6.06 -0.11 2.39
N ILE A 240 -6.90 0.05 1.36
CA ILE A 240 -7.18 -0.96 0.37
C ILE A 240 -5.83 -1.44 -0.17
N GLU A 241 -5.49 -2.71 0.05
CA GLU A 241 -4.42 -3.52 -0.60
C GLU A 241 -3.47 -4.29 0.33
N ARG A 242 -3.88 -4.78 1.51
CA ARG A 242 -3.29 -6.03 2.05
C ARG A 242 -4.32 -6.92 2.74
N GLU A 243 -5.22 -7.51 1.97
CA GLU A 243 -5.55 -8.89 2.33
C GLU A 243 -4.27 -9.71 2.08
N PRO A 244 -3.79 -10.50 3.05
CA PRO A 244 -2.64 -11.34 2.80
C PRO A 244 -2.95 -12.17 1.56
N ASP A 245 -2.07 -12.12 0.55
CA ASP A 245 -2.17 -12.98 -0.62
C ASP A 245 -2.28 -14.43 -0.13
N MET A 246 -3.51 -14.93 -0.05
CA MET A 246 -3.80 -16.30 0.39
C MET A 246 -3.43 -17.30 -0.71
N ILE A 247 -3.14 -16.81 -1.90
CA ILE A 247 -2.73 -17.61 -3.05
C ILE A 247 -1.22 -17.81 -3.00
N GLY A 248 -0.79 -18.90 -2.36
CA GLY A 248 0.55 -19.45 -2.54
C GLY A 248 1.69 -18.61 -1.97
N LYS A 249 1.54 -18.09 -0.75
CA LYS A 249 2.64 -17.39 -0.06
C LYS A 249 3.86 -18.32 0.07
N LYS A 250 4.91 -18.03 -0.71
CA LYS A 250 6.19 -18.73 -0.60
C LYS A 250 6.81 -18.41 0.76
N LEU A 251 7.22 -19.44 1.48
CA LEU A 251 7.93 -19.29 2.75
C LEU A 251 9.19 -18.46 2.53
N THR A 252 9.46 -17.56 3.47
CA THR A 252 10.70 -16.80 3.50
C THR A 252 11.88 -17.71 3.87
N LYS A 253 13.11 -17.30 3.55
CA LYS A 253 14.32 -18.06 3.91
C LYS A 253 14.45 -18.30 5.42
N GLU A 254 14.02 -17.33 6.24
CA GLU A 254 14.00 -17.46 7.70
C GLU A 254 12.96 -18.47 8.19
N GLU A 255 11.78 -18.50 7.56
CA GLU A 255 10.73 -19.48 7.88
C GLU A 255 11.16 -20.90 7.49
N ILE A 256 11.75 -21.09 6.30
CA ILE A 256 12.29 -22.39 5.85
C ILE A 256 13.35 -22.89 6.83
N ARG A 257 14.30 -22.04 7.21
CA ARG A 257 15.34 -22.40 8.17
C ARG A 257 14.78 -22.77 9.55
N CYS A 258 13.70 -22.12 9.97
CA CYS A 258 13.01 -22.48 11.22
C CYS A 258 12.41 -23.89 11.14
N GLU A 259 11.80 -24.24 10.00
CA GLU A 259 11.28 -25.60 9.77
C GLU A 259 12.40 -26.65 9.75
N GLU A 260 13.51 -26.37 9.06
CA GLU A 260 14.66 -27.27 9.01
C GLU A 260 15.24 -27.54 10.42
N ILE A 261 15.37 -26.50 11.25
CA ILE A 261 15.83 -26.66 12.64
C ILE A 261 14.85 -27.53 13.42
N PHE A 262 13.55 -27.30 13.26
CA PHE A 262 12.54 -28.09 13.96
C PHE A 262 12.62 -29.57 13.56
N GLU A 263 12.68 -29.88 12.26
CA GLU A 263 12.73 -31.25 11.75
C GLU A 263 14.01 -31.99 12.14
N GLN A 264 15.15 -31.30 12.18
CA GLN A 264 16.43 -31.92 12.53
C GLN A 264 16.64 -32.12 14.03
N THR A 265 16.01 -31.30 14.88
CA THR A 265 16.35 -31.23 16.31
C THR A 265 15.24 -31.68 17.25
N THR A 266 14.00 -31.79 16.78
CA THR A 266 12.86 -32.18 17.62
C THR A 266 12.81 -33.68 17.80
N VAL A 267 12.69 -34.12 19.05
CA VAL A 267 12.61 -35.55 19.41
C VAL A 267 11.44 -35.79 20.35
N ARG A 268 10.75 -36.92 20.20
CA ARG A 268 9.69 -37.36 21.12
C ARG A 268 10.30 -38.25 22.21
N ASN A 269 10.02 -37.95 23.47
CA ASN A 269 10.52 -38.72 24.61
C ASN A 269 9.67 -39.98 24.86
N ASN A 270 10.10 -40.84 25.79
CA ASN A 270 9.40 -42.08 26.15
C ASN A 270 8.03 -41.84 26.80
N GLU A 271 7.81 -40.67 27.38
CA GLU A 271 6.51 -40.23 27.94
C GLU A 271 5.56 -39.70 26.85
N GLY A 272 6.00 -39.65 25.59
CA GLY A 272 5.23 -39.19 24.44
C GLY A 272 5.29 -37.69 24.16
N ARG A 273 5.98 -36.89 24.99
CA ARG A 273 6.11 -35.44 24.84
C ARG A 273 7.25 -35.05 23.89
N TYR A 274 7.09 -33.94 23.17
CA TYR A 274 8.10 -33.42 22.26
C TYR A 274 9.11 -32.51 22.99
N LYS A 275 10.40 -32.73 22.73
CA LYS A 275 11.54 -31.90 23.15
C LYS A 275 12.04 -31.12 21.94
N VAL A 276 11.95 -29.80 22.01
CA VAL A 276 12.29 -28.88 20.92
C VAL A 276 13.50 -28.00 21.27
N ARG A 277 14.27 -27.62 20.27
CA ARG A 277 15.30 -26.58 20.40
C ARG A 277 14.76 -25.19 20.08
N LEU A 278 15.37 -24.17 20.66
CA LEU A 278 15.04 -22.78 20.33
C LEU A 278 15.70 -22.41 18.98
N PRO A 279 14.93 -21.96 17.98
CA PRO A 279 15.46 -21.72 16.64
C PRO A 279 16.21 -20.38 16.59
N PHE A 280 17.49 -20.40 16.96
CA PHE A 280 18.35 -19.20 16.89
C PHE A 280 18.77 -18.87 15.46
N LYS A 281 18.83 -17.57 15.14
CA LYS A 281 19.33 -17.04 13.86
C LYS A 281 20.80 -17.35 13.61
N LYS A 282 21.60 -17.46 14.68
CA LYS A 282 23.03 -17.79 14.66
C LYS A 282 23.29 -18.96 15.60
N SER A 283 24.31 -19.76 15.30
CA SER A 283 24.74 -20.88 16.15
C SER A 283 25.18 -20.39 17.54
N ASP A 284 25.80 -19.21 17.60
CA ASP A 284 26.08 -18.50 18.84
C ASP A 284 25.22 -17.23 18.98
N PRO A 285 24.18 -17.25 19.82
CA PRO A 285 23.27 -16.11 19.98
C PRO A 285 23.88 -15.01 20.87
N GLU A 286 23.87 -13.78 20.33
CA GLU A 286 24.48 -12.60 20.96
C GLU A 286 23.81 -12.20 22.28
N CYS A 287 22.59 -12.67 22.55
CA CYS A 287 21.86 -12.40 23.80
C CYS A 287 22.59 -12.93 25.05
N LYS A 288 23.46 -13.94 24.91
CA LYS A 288 24.30 -14.46 26.00
C LYS A 288 25.19 -13.39 26.63
N TYR A 289 25.69 -12.45 25.84
CA TYR A 289 26.64 -11.43 26.28
C TYR A 289 25.95 -10.18 26.87
N GLY A 290 24.62 -10.20 27.02
CA GLY A 290 23.83 -9.04 27.43
C GLY A 290 23.82 -8.73 28.94
N LYS A 291 24.48 -9.53 29.79
CA LYS A 291 24.46 -9.40 31.27
C LYS A 291 23.04 -9.21 31.86
N SER A 292 22.11 -10.05 31.42
CA SER A 292 20.67 -9.97 31.75
C SER A 292 20.37 -10.16 33.24
N ARG A 293 21.22 -10.86 34.00
CA ARG A 293 21.07 -11.12 35.45
C ARG A 293 20.85 -9.85 36.27
N ASP A 294 21.64 -8.81 36.05
CA ASP A 294 21.57 -7.56 36.82
C ASP A 294 20.26 -6.81 36.57
N ILE A 295 19.78 -6.84 35.33
CA ILE A 295 18.53 -6.20 34.92
C ILE A 295 17.35 -6.96 35.52
N ALA A 296 17.34 -8.28 35.42
CA ALA A 296 16.32 -9.14 36.01
C ALA A 296 16.27 -8.97 37.53
N LYS A 297 17.41 -8.89 38.22
CA LYS A 297 17.47 -8.65 39.67
C LYS A 297 16.84 -7.32 40.07
N LYS A 298 17.16 -6.23 39.36
CA LYS A 298 16.55 -4.90 39.60
C LYS A 298 15.04 -4.92 39.36
N ARG A 299 14.57 -5.58 38.30
CA ARG A 299 13.13 -5.72 38.00
C ARG A 299 12.42 -6.55 39.05
N TYR A 300 13.04 -7.63 39.50
CA TYR A 300 12.51 -8.46 40.58
C TYR A 300 12.36 -7.68 41.89
N GLN A 301 13.35 -6.88 42.29
CA GLN A 301 13.25 -6.03 43.49
C GLN A 301 12.09 -5.01 43.40
N MET A 302 11.78 -4.51 42.21
CA MET A 302 10.61 -3.65 42.00
C MET A 302 9.30 -4.44 42.12
N LEU A 303 9.26 -5.64 41.56
CA LEU A 303 8.12 -6.55 41.68
C LEU A 303 7.87 -6.94 43.14
N GLU A 304 8.92 -7.29 43.88
CA GLU A 304 8.86 -7.65 45.30
C GLU A 304 8.23 -6.53 46.14
N ARG A 305 8.68 -5.28 45.95
CA ARG A 305 8.06 -4.11 46.61
C ARG A 305 6.58 -3.94 46.26
N LYS A 306 6.18 -4.31 45.03
CA LYS A 306 4.77 -4.25 44.59
C LYS A 306 3.94 -5.36 45.24
N LEU A 307 4.48 -6.58 45.29
CA LEU A 307 3.83 -7.73 45.92
C LEU A 307 3.74 -7.56 47.45
N GLN A 308 4.71 -6.92 48.09
CA GLN A 308 4.63 -6.57 49.51
C GLN A 308 3.51 -5.56 49.82
N LYS A 309 3.15 -4.69 48.86
CA LYS A 309 2.04 -3.74 49.01
C LYS A 309 0.66 -4.37 48.77
N ASN A 310 0.58 -5.49 48.07
CA ASN A 310 -0.68 -6.18 47.75
C ASN A 310 -0.54 -7.67 48.06
N LEU A 311 -1.01 -8.06 49.24
CA LEU A 311 -0.91 -9.43 49.79
C LEU A 311 -1.70 -10.45 48.96
N GLU A 312 -2.90 -10.11 48.48
CA GLU A 312 -3.72 -11.00 47.65
C GLU A 312 -3.02 -11.33 46.33
N LEU A 313 -2.48 -10.31 45.66
CA LEU A 313 -1.69 -10.49 44.43
C LEU A 313 -0.44 -11.34 44.70
N LYS A 314 0.21 -11.18 45.85
CA LYS A 314 1.38 -11.96 46.24
C LYS A 314 1.04 -13.45 46.40
N GLU A 315 -0.04 -13.77 47.11
CA GLU A 315 -0.47 -15.15 47.32
C GLU A 315 -0.85 -15.85 46.00
N GLU A 316 -1.58 -15.17 45.11
CA GLU A 316 -1.87 -15.69 43.78
C GLU A 316 -0.60 -15.85 42.93
N TYR A 317 0.32 -14.89 42.99
CA TYR A 317 1.58 -14.97 42.26
C TYR A 317 2.48 -16.12 42.72
N SER A 318 2.65 -16.27 44.04
CA SER A 318 3.44 -17.36 44.63
C SER A 318 2.86 -18.71 44.26
N ARG A 319 1.54 -18.88 44.35
CA ARG A 319 0.85 -20.11 43.93
C ARG A 319 1.14 -20.47 42.48
N VAL A 320 1.15 -19.48 41.56
CA VAL A 320 1.49 -19.74 40.16
C VAL A 320 2.94 -20.22 40.04
N ILE A 321 3.91 -19.58 40.70
CA ILE A 321 5.31 -20.01 40.61
C ILE A 321 5.54 -21.39 41.23
N GLU A 322 4.89 -21.67 42.36
CA GLU A 322 4.91 -22.99 43.02
C GLU A 322 4.32 -24.08 42.12
N ASP A 323 3.22 -23.80 41.41
CA ASP A 323 2.64 -24.70 40.41
C ASP A 323 3.65 -25.08 39.30
N TYR A 324 4.47 -24.13 38.83
CA TYR A 324 5.53 -24.44 37.87
C TYR A 324 6.58 -25.40 38.44
N VAL A 325 6.92 -25.27 39.73
CA VAL A 325 7.89 -26.15 40.38
C VAL A 325 7.29 -27.52 40.66
N MET A 326 6.07 -27.58 41.22
CA MET A 326 5.37 -28.82 41.53
C MET A 326 5.12 -29.70 40.30
N GLN A 327 4.82 -29.09 39.15
CA GLN A 327 4.60 -29.81 37.90
C GLN A 327 5.90 -30.16 37.15
N ASN A 328 7.08 -29.93 37.74
CA ASN A 328 8.38 -30.08 37.08
C ASN A 328 8.46 -29.31 35.74
N HIS A 329 7.82 -28.14 35.68
CA HIS A 329 7.93 -27.22 34.55
C HIS A 329 9.12 -26.26 34.72
N MET A 330 9.56 -26.09 35.95
CA MET A 330 10.67 -25.25 36.35
C MET A 330 11.44 -25.91 37.48
N GLU A 331 12.76 -25.81 37.46
CA GLU A 331 13.63 -26.39 38.50
C GLU A 331 14.49 -25.33 39.18
N VAL A 332 14.88 -25.61 40.42
CA VAL A 332 15.80 -24.78 41.19
C VAL A 332 17.23 -25.15 40.82
N ILE A 333 18.04 -24.16 40.47
CA ILE A 333 19.47 -24.34 40.23
C ILE A 333 20.18 -24.42 41.59
N LYS A 334 20.69 -25.60 41.94
CA LYS A 334 21.29 -25.87 43.26
C LYS A 334 22.80 -25.67 43.29
N SER A 335 23.50 -25.80 42.17
CA SER A 335 24.96 -25.68 42.12
C SER A 335 25.40 -24.23 41.96
N GLU A 336 26.27 -23.74 42.85
CA GLU A 336 26.87 -22.39 42.75
C GLU A 336 27.65 -22.20 41.44
N SER A 337 28.28 -23.26 40.92
CA SER A 337 28.99 -23.23 39.63
C SER A 337 28.05 -23.01 38.44
N GLU A 338 26.79 -23.45 38.52
CA GLU A 338 25.79 -23.25 37.46
C GLU A 338 25.14 -21.87 37.55
N VAL A 339 25.03 -21.32 38.75
CA VAL A 339 24.49 -19.96 38.98
C VAL A 339 25.37 -18.90 38.32
N ASP A 340 26.70 -19.10 38.34
CA ASP A 340 27.66 -18.18 37.73
C ASP A 340 27.99 -18.47 36.26
N ASN A 341 27.16 -19.26 35.57
CA ASN A 341 27.28 -19.47 34.12
C ASN A 341 27.14 -18.12 33.37
N PRO A 342 28.21 -17.63 32.70
CA PRO A 342 28.22 -16.33 32.04
C PRO A 342 27.37 -16.31 30.75
N TYR A 343 26.98 -17.47 30.24
CA TYR A 343 26.19 -17.62 29.02
C TYR A 343 24.69 -17.73 29.28
N ALA A 344 24.27 -17.78 30.54
CA ALA A 344 22.86 -17.92 30.90
C ALA A 344 22.09 -16.59 30.77
N VAL A 345 20.82 -16.68 30.35
CA VAL A 345 19.95 -15.51 30.18
C VAL A 345 18.81 -15.53 31.18
N TYR A 346 18.67 -14.41 31.91
CA TYR A 346 17.61 -14.19 32.88
C TYR A 346 16.47 -13.35 32.29
N LEU A 347 15.27 -13.91 32.31
CA LEU A 347 14.04 -13.26 31.87
C LEU A 347 13.39 -12.53 33.06
N PRO A 348 13.19 -11.20 32.97
CA PRO A 348 12.31 -10.51 33.91
C PRO A 348 10.88 -11.05 33.81
N HIS A 349 10.14 -10.99 34.91
CA HIS A 349 8.73 -11.42 34.92
C HIS A 349 7.86 -10.43 35.68
N HIS A 350 6.57 -10.43 35.36
CA HIS A 350 5.57 -9.58 35.99
C HIS A 350 4.18 -10.22 35.99
N ALA A 351 3.31 -9.74 36.89
CA ALA A 351 1.93 -10.17 37.00
C ALA A 351 1.04 -9.44 35.98
N PHE A 352 0.26 -10.22 35.23
CA PHE A 352 -0.85 -9.74 34.39
C PHE A 352 -2.17 -10.17 35.03
N VAL A 353 -2.98 -9.21 35.48
CA VAL A 353 -4.24 -9.47 36.18
C VAL A 353 -5.41 -9.31 35.20
N ARG A 354 -6.30 -10.31 35.14
CA ARG A 354 -7.56 -10.26 34.38
C ARG A 354 -8.72 -10.38 35.37
N GLU A 355 -9.25 -9.23 35.79
CA GLU A 355 -10.34 -9.15 36.77
C GLU A 355 -11.63 -9.84 36.29
N GLU A 356 -11.84 -9.95 34.97
CA GLU A 356 -13.02 -10.57 34.35
C GLU A 356 -13.02 -12.11 34.35
N LYS A 357 -11.94 -12.78 34.76
CA LYS A 357 -11.84 -14.26 34.73
C LYS A 357 -11.91 -14.85 36.15
N GLU A 358 -12.88 -15.72 36.38
CA GLU A 358 -13.09 -16.39 37.68
C GLU A 358 -11.98 -17.40 38.04
N THR A 359 -11.40 -18.10 37.05
CA THR A 359 -10.54 -19.28 37.32
C THR A 359 -9.04 -19.05 37.17
N THR A 360 -8.59 -17.90 36.64
CA THR A 360 -7.16 -17.51 36.58
C THR A 360 -7.03 -15.98 36.55
N LYS A 361 -7.25 -15.35 37.70
CA LYS A 361 -7.16 -13.89 37.86
C LYS A 361 -5.75 -13.37 37.58
N VAL A 362 -4.70 -14.09 37.98
CA VAL A 362 -3.30 -13.68 37.80
C VAL A 362 -2.55 -14.63 36.86
N ARG A 363 -1.80 -14.07 35.90
CA ARG A 363 -0.86 -14.79 35.02
C ARG A 363 0.54 -14.20 35.14
N VAL A 364 1.54 -15.07 35.20
CA VAL A 364 2.96 -14.66 35.17
C VAL A 364 3.41 -14.56 33.71
N VAL A 365 3.92 -13.39 33.32
CA VAL A 365 4.44 -13.14 31.97
C VAL A 365 5.95 -12.96 32.04
N PHE A 366 6.68 -13.74 31.22
CA PHE A 366 8.13 -13.67 31.10
C PHE A 366 8.52 -12.76 29.92
N ASP A 367 9.37 -11.77 30.16
CA ASP A 367 9.76 -10.76 29.18
C ASP A 367 11.04 -11.17 28.44
N ALA A 368 10.88 -11.91 27.33
CA ALA A 368 11.97 -12.27 26.42
C ALA A 368 12.36 -11.17 25.43
N SER A 369 11.65 -10.03 25.46
CA SER A 369 11.96 -8.84 24.66
C SER A 369 12.82 -7.82 25.44
N CYS A 370 13.11 -8.10 26.72
CA CYS A 370 14.00 -7.27 27.52
C CYS A 370 15.41 -7.26 26.93
N LYS A 371 15.91 -6.08 26.57
CA LYS A 371 17.23 -5.91 25.97
C LYS A 371 18.32 -5.88 27.03
N GLY A 372 19.40 -6.60 26.77
CA GLY A 372 20.61 -6.57 27.59
C GLY A 372 21.41 -5.28 27.46
N VAL A 373 22.57 -5.23 28.11
CA VAL A 373 23.53 -4.11 28.00
C VAL A 373 24.02 -3.91 26.57
N ASN A 374 24.05 -4.99 25.77
CA ASN A 374 24.36 -4.98 24.35
C ASN A 374 23.18 -4.56 23.46
N ASN A 375 22.05 -4.13 24.04
CA ASN A 375 20.84 -3.70 23.33
C ASN A 375 20.17 -4.78 22.46
N ILE A 376 20.42 -6.06 22.78
CA ILE A 376 19.85 -7.24 22.10
C ILE A 376 19.01 -8.03 23.09
N SER A 377 17.81 -8.47 22.68
CA SER A 377 16.94 -9.35 23.45
C SER A 377 17.00 -10.80 22.96
N VAL A 378 16.41 -11.74 23.72
CA VAL A 378 16.30 -13.14 23.28
C VAL A 378 15.44 -13.23 22.02
N ASN A 379 14.31 -12.50 21.99
CA ASN A 379 13.41 -12.48 20.84
C ASN A 379 14.08 -11.93 19.57
N ASP A 380 15.02 -10.99 19.67
CA ASP A 380 15.76 -10.49 18.50
C ASP A 380 16.63 -11.58 17.85
N THR A 381 17.12 -12.52 18.66
CA THR A 381 17.99 -13.64 18.22
C THR A 381 17.24 -14.87 17.73
N LEU A 382 15.94 -14.99 18.03
CA LEU A 382 15.10 -16.13 17.65
C LEU A 382 14.45 -15.93 16.28
N LEU A 383 14.24 -17.03 15.57
CA LEU A 383 13.38 -17.11 14.38
C LEU A 383 11.93 -17.30 14.84
N VAL A 384 10.99 -16.52 14.30
CA VAL A 384 9.57 -16.59 14.68
C VAL A 384 8.91 -17.87 14.15
N GLY A 385 9.34 -18.33 12.97
CA GLY A 385 8.70 -19.42 12.22
C GLY A 385 7.45 -18.96 11.45
N PRO A 386 6.99 -19.76 10.49
CA PRO A 386 5.81 -19.43 9.69
C PRO A 386 4.50 -19.48 10.49
N ARG A 387 3.49 -18.75 10.04
CA ARG A 387 2.16 -18.80 10.63
C ARG A 387 1.45 -20.10 10.24
N LEU A 388 1.46 -21.07 11.15
CA LEU A 388 0.80 -22.38 10.99
C LEU A 388 -0.68 -22.37 11.37
N GLN A 389 -1.14 -21.33 12.06
CA GLN A 389 -2.53 -21.20 12.51
C GLN A 389 -3.44 -21.02 11.29
N GLN A 390 -4.51 -21.83 11.24
CA GLN A 390 -5.58 -21.65 10.26
C GLN A 390 -6.27 -20.30 10.48
N ASP A 391 -6.86 -19.72 9.43
CA ASP A 391 -7.69 -18.53 9.59
C ASP A 391 -8.88 -18.87 10.50
N LEU A 392 -9.10 -17.99 11.47
CA LEU A 392 -10.24 -18.05 12.38
C LEU A 392 -11.56 -18.27 11.63
N ARG A 393 -11.76 -17.56 10.51
CA ARG A 393 -12.99 -17.69 9.72
C ARG A 393 -13.18 -19.10 9.19
N HIS A 394 -12.09 -19.73 8.73
CA HIS A 394 -12.15 -21.09 8.18
C HIS A 394 -12.56 -22.12 9.23
N ILE A 395 -12.07 -21.99 10.47
CA ILE A 395 -12.44 -22.88 11.58
C ILE A 395 -13.92 -22.71 11.92
N LEU A 396 -14.37 -21.46 12.08
CA LEU A 396 -15.77 -21.16 12.37
C LEU A 396 -16.70 -21.65 11.25
N MET A 397 -16.34 -21.47 9.98
CA MET A 397 -17.12 -21.96 8.83
C MET A 397 -17.28 -23.49 8.82
N ARG A 398 -16.24 -24.26 9.15
CA ARG A 398 -16.36 -25.72 9.32
C ARG A 398 -17.26 -26.06 10.50
N TRP A 399 -17.08 -25.35 11.60
CA TRP A 399 -17.80 -25.61 12.83
C TRP A 399 -19.32 -25.38 12.69
N ILE A 400 -19.75 -24.32 11.99
CA ILE A 400 -21.18 -24.05 11.71
C ILE A 400 -21.78 -25.01 10.66
N ALA A 401 -20.96 -25.74 9.91
CA ALA A 401 -21.43 -26.74 8.95
C ALA A 401 -21.91 -28.03 9.62
N HIS A 402 -21.39 -28.36 10.80
CA HIS A 402 -21.75 -29.59 11.52
C HIS A 402 -23.08 -29.45 12.25
N SER A 403 -23.93 -30.48 12.22
CA SER A 403 -25.18 -30.50 12.99
C SER A 403 -24.92 -30.65 14.49
N PHE A 404 -23.94 -31.48 14.88
CA PHE A 404 -23.48 -31.65 16.25
C PHE A 404 -22.09 -31.08 16.44
N CYS A 405 -21.91 -30.28 17.47
CA CYS A 405 -20.70 -29.50 17.68
C CYS A 405 -19.97 -29.88 18.98
N VAL A 406 -18.66 -29.68 18.98
CA VAL A 406 -17.78 -29.91 20.11
C VAL A 406 -16.80 -28.75 20.23
N VAL A 407 -16.70 -28.22 21.45
CA VAL A 407 -15.73 -27.19 21.84
C VAL A 407 -14.90 -27.72 22.99
N ALA A 408 -13.59 -27.57 22.94
CA ALA A 408 -12.69 -27.90 24.04
C ALA A 408 -11.47 -26.97 24.07
N ASP A 409 -10.75 -26.95 25.18
CA ASP A 409 -9.56 -26.11 25.40
C ASP A 409 -8.35 -27.00 25.75
N LEU A 410 -7.18 -26.71 25.19
CA LEU A 410 -5.94 -27.39 25.52
C LEU A 410 -5.33 -26.84 26.80
N GLN A 411 -5.27 -27.67 27.83
CA GLN A 411 -4.74 -27.28 29.13
C GLN A 411 -3.24 -26.99 29.04
N GLN A 412 -2.89 -25.72 29.25
CA GLN A 412 -1.49 -25.25 29.34
C GLN A 412 -0.65 -25.70 28.13
N MET A 413 -1.19 -25.61 26.91
CA MET A 413 -0.59 -26.13 25.67
C MET A 413 0.94 -25.92 25.55
N TYR A 414 1.42 -24.69 25.76
CA TYR A 414 2.85 -24.37 25.68
C TYR A 414 3.69 -25.17 26.68
N ARG A 415 3.19 -25.35 27.91
CA ARG A 415 3.92 -26.03 28.98
C ARG A 415 4.06 -27.54 28.75
N GLN A 416 3.27 -28.12 27.84
CA GLN A 416 3.39 -29.54 27.54
C GLN A 416 4.62 -29.86 26.68
N VAL A 417 5.14 -28.87 25.93
CA VAL A 417 6.34 -29.01 25.10
C VAL A 417 7.61 -28.74 25.92
N LEU A 418 8.58 -29.66 25.85
CA LEU A 418 9.88 -29.52 26.52
C LEU A 418 10.85 -28.68 25.70
N VAL A 419 11.67 -27.88 26.38
CA VAL A 419 12.84 -27.22 25.79
C VAL A 419 14.06 -28.11 26.01
N ASP A 420 14.91 -28.21 25.00
CA ASP A 420 16.16 -28.94 25.11
C ASP A 420 17.09 -28.35 26.19
N GLU A 421 17.79 -29.19 26.95
CA GLU A 421 18.68 -28.77 28.04
C GLU A 421 19.76 -27.78 27.57
N ARG A 422 20.21 -27.91 26.32
CA ARG A 422 21.18 -26.99 25.70
C ARG A 422 20.65 -25.56 25.60
N ASP A 423 19.33 -25.41 25.53
CA ASP A 423 18.65 -24.13 25.33
C ASP A 423 17.85 -23.67 26.57
N ALA A 424 17.71 -24.52 27.59
CA ALA A 424 16.98 -24.21 28.82
C ALA A 424 17.62 -23.05 29.62
N ASP A 425 18.95 -22.90 29.54
CA ASP A 425 19.68 -21.81 30.20
C ASP A 425 19.40 -20.41 29.63
N PHE A 426 18.71 -20.31 28.50
CA PHE A 426 18.22 -19.03 27.96
C PHE A 426 16.91 -18.56 28.59
N GLN A 427 16.30 -19.39 29.45
CA GLN A 427 15.01 -19.15 30.08
C GLN A 427 15.10 -19.24 31.61
N ARG A 428 16.11 -18.59 32.21
CA ARG A 428 16.25 -18.54 33.68
C ARG A 428 15.44 -17.39 34.27
N ILE A 429 15.00 -17.54 35.51
CA ILE A 429 14.32 -16.48 36.27
C ILE A 429 14.85 -16.36 37.70
N LEU A 430 14.56 -15.24 38.34
CA LEU A 430 14.88 -14.97 39.73
C LEU A 430 13.60 -14.91 40.55
N TRP A 431 13.52 -15.69 41.63
CA TRP A 431 12.36 -15.69 42.52
C TRP A 431 12.80 -15.97 43.96
N CYS A 432 12.14 -15.33 44.92
CA CYS A 432 12.31 -15.61 46.35
C CYS A 432 10.97 -16.07 46.93
N PRO A 433 10.84 -17.34 47.35
CA PRO A 433 9.59 -17.87 47.93
C PRO A 433 9.21 -17.17 49.25
N GLU A 434 10.21 -16.81 50.07
CA GLU A 434 10.01 -16.21 51.39
C GLU A 434 10.78 -14.89 51.53
N PRO A 435 10.13 -13.80 51.96
CA PRO A 435 10.81 -12.53 52.19
C PRO A 435 11.89 -12.67 53.27
N GLY A 436 13.12 -12.28 52.95
CA GLY A 436 14.28 -12.36 53.84
C GLY A 436 15.25 -13.53 53.55
N LYS A 437 14.86 -14.50 52.71
CA LYS A 437 15.76 -15.54 52.18
C LYS A 437 16.53 -15.03 50.93
N PRO A 438 17.69 -15.62 50.60
CA PRO A 438 18.41 -15.27 49.38
C PRO A 438 17.58 -15.58 48.13
N ILE A 439 17.72 -14.73 47.11
CA ILE A 439 17.05 -14.90 45.81
C ILE A 439 17.51 -16.23 45.20
N GLN A 440 16.55 -17.09 44.85
CA GLN A 440 16.82 -18.35 44.18
C GLN A 440 16.79 -18.19 42.66
N HIS A 441 17.59 -19.02 42.00
CA HIS A 441 17.70 -19.08 40.55
C HIS A 441 16.92 -20.28 40.04
N PHE A 442 16.01 -20.02 39.10
CA PHE A 442 15.19 -21.07 38.51
C PHE A 442 15.45 -21.17 37.01
N ARG A 443 15.34 -22.38 36.47
CA ARG A 443 15.43 -22.68 35.04
C ARG A 443 14.11 -23.24 34.55
N ILE A 444 13.55 -22.65 33.50
CA ILE A 444 12.30 -23.12 32.92
C ILE A 444 12.60 -24.21 31.87
N LEU A 445 11.98 -25.37 32.03
CA LEU A 445 12.22 -26.57 31.20
C LEU A 445 11.20 -26.73 30.07
N ARG A 446 10.14 -25.93 30.10
CA ARG A 446 9.04 -25.99 29.14
C ARG A 446 9.01 -24.75 28.26
N LEU A 447 8.34 -24.86 27.12
CA LEU A 447 8.19 -23.74 26.23
C LEU A 447 7.37 -22.62 26.92
N THR A 448 7.94 -21.42 27.00
CA THR A 448 7.36 -20.30 27.75
C THR A 448 6.71 -19.27 26.85
N PHE A 449 5.57 -18.75 27.34
CA PHE A 449 4.91 -17.62 26.73
C PHE A 449 5.80 -16.36 26.85
N GLY A 450 5.85 -15.57 25.78
CA GLY A 450 6.68 -14.37 25.68
C GLY A 450 7.88 -14.51 24.74
N THR A 451 8.27 -15.75 24.40
CA THR A 451 9.27 -16.00 23.35
C THR A 451 8.65 -15.95 21.96
N ALA A 452 9.38 -15.37 21.00
CA ALA A 452 8.87 -15.12 19.65
C ALA A 452 8.54 -16.41 18.87
N CYS A 453 9.29 -17.49 19.11
CA CYS A 453 9.11 -18.78 18.46
C CYS A 453 8.07 -19.70 19.13
N ALA A 454 7.60 -19.38 20.35
CA ALA A 454 6.74 -20.28 21.11
C ALA A 454 5.43 -20.66 20.39
N PRO A 455 4.68 -19.73 19.76
CA PRO A 455 3.46 -20.07 19.03
C PRO A 455 3.71 -21.08 17.91
N TYR A 456 4.80 -20.90 17.16
CA TYR A 456 5.18 -21.82 16.08
C TYR A 456 5.54 -23.20 16.62
N LEU A 457 6.48 -23.26 17.58
CA LEU A 457 6.98 -24.53 18.12
C LEU A 457 5.86 -25.36 18.78
N ALA A 458 4.95 -24.72 19.51
CA ALA A 458 3.85 -25.39 20.16
C ALA A 458 2.87 -26.00 19.13
N VAL A 459 2.44 -25.20 18.14
CA VAL A 459 1.52 -25.66 17.09
C VAL A 459 2.19 -26.70 16.18
N LYS A 460 3.47 -26.56 15.84
CA LYS A 460 4.19 -27.53 15.01
C LYS A 460 4.36 -28.87 15.73
N SER A 461 4.71 -28.87 17.01
CA SER A 461 4.81 -30.10 17.82
C SER A 461 3.47 -30.83 17.89
N PHE A 462 2.40 -30.05 18.03
CA PHE A 462 1.03 -30.55 18.03
C PHE A 462 0.61 -31.13 16.67
N GLN A 463 0.95 -30.47 15.56
CA GLN A 463 0.76 -31.00 14.22
C GLN A 463 1.62 -32.24 13.94
N GLN A 464 2.81 -32.32 14.53
CA GLN A 464 3.69 -33.49 14.42
C GLN A 464 3.07 -34.70 15.12
N LEU A 465 2.47 -34.52 16.31
CA LEU A 465 1.69 -35.57 17.00
C LEU A 465 0.58 -36.14 16.10
N ALA A 466 -0.15 -35.26 15.42
CA ALA A 466 -1.20 -35.68 14.49
C ALA A 466 -0.65 -36.50 13.32
N LYS A 467 0.56 -36.19 12.84
CA LYS A 467 1.21 -36.95 11.76
C LYS A 467 1.71 -38.31 12.26
N ASP A 468 2.35 -38.35 13.42
CA ASP A 468 2.96 -39.54 13.99
C ASP A 468 1.90 -40.60 14.37
N GLU A 469 0.75 -40.18 14.91
CA GLU A 469 -0.33 -41.08 15.34
C GLU A 469 -1.47 -41.21 14.30
N ARG A 470 -1.27 -40.68 13.07
CA ARG A 470 -2.32 -40.62 12.03
C ARG A 470 -2.93 -41.98 11.69
N GLU A 471 -2.11 -43.03 11.68
CA GLU A 471 -2.57 -44.38 11.35
C GLU A 471 -3.46 -44.98 12.44
N ARG A 472 -3.20 -44.65 13.71
CA ARG A 472 -3.96 -45.16 14.85
C ARG A 472 -5.23 -44.37 15.11
N TYR A 473 -5.20 -43.05 14.93
CA TYR A 473 -6.32 -42.15 15.19
C TYR A 473 -6.57 -41.20 14.00
N PRO A 474 -7.07 -41.72 12.86
CA PRO A 474 -7.16 -40.94 11.63
C PRO A 474 -8.15 -39.77 11.69
N LEU A 475 -9.25 -39.88 12.45
CA LEU A 475 -10.23 -38.80 12.59
C LEU A 475 -9.65 -37.67 13.45
N ALA A 476 -9.09 -38.02 14.61
CA ALA A 476 -8.45 -37.07 15.50
C ALA A 476 -7.27 -36.36 14.83
N ALA A 477 -6.43 -37.07 14.09
CA ALA A 477 -5.31 -36.48 13.36
C ALA A 477 -5.79 -35.43 12.33
N LYS A 478 -6.86 -35.72 11.59
CA LYS A 478 -7.44 -34.77 10.62
C LYS A 478 -7.95 -33.49 11.32
N ILE A 479 -8.71 -33.65 12.40
CA ILE A 479 -9.25 -32.55 13.19
C ILE A 479 -8.12 -31.71 13.79
N THR A 480 -7.10 -32.37 14.33
CA THR A 480 -5.91 -31.72 14.93
C THR A 480 -5.18 -30.80 13.94
N LEU A 481 -5.15 -31.16 12.66
CA LEU A 481 -4.50 -30.36 11.61
C LEU A 481 -5.38 -29.20 11.09
N GLN A 482 -6.70 -29.25 11.27
CA GLN A 482 -7.65 -28.34 10.61
C GLN A 482 -8.44 -27.46 11.58
N ASP A 483 -8.83 -27.96 12.75
CA ASP A 483 -9.92 -27.39 13.56
C ASP A 483 -9.46 -26.75 14.88
N TYR A 484 -8.14 -26.56 15.04
CA TYR A 484 -7.56 -25.87 16.18
C TYR A 484 -7.24 -24.41 15.88
N TYR A 485 -7.68 -23.52 16.76
CA TYR A 485 -7.21 -22.15 16.83
C TYR A 485 -6.35 -21.98 18.08
N VAL A 486 -5.04 -22.21 17.93
CA VAL A 486 -4.08 -22.22 19.06
C VAL A 486 -4.49 -23.27 20.09
N ASP A 487 -5.02 -22.86 21.24
CA ASP A 487 -5.46 -23.70 22.35
C ASP A 487 -6.94 -24.13 22.24
N ASP A 488 -7.76 -23.43 21.46
CA ASP A 488 -9.19 -23.73 21.32
C ASP A 488 -9.46 -24.75 20.20
N LEU A 489 -10.15 -25.85 20.52
CA LEU A 489 -10.68 -26.85 19.59
C LEU A 489 -12.13 -26.52 19.24
N LEU A 490 -12.44 -26.46 17.94
CA LEU A 490 -13.80 -26.28 17.44
C LEU A 490 -14.09 -27.24 16.29
N THR A 491 -14.81 -28.31 16.59
CA THR A 491 -15.08 -29.36 15.61
C THR A 491 -16.51 -29.90 15.76
N GLY A 492 -16.88 -30.89 14.96
CA GLY A 492 -18.22 -31.46 14.98
C GLY A 492 -18.42 -32.61 13.99
N GLY A 493 -19.64 -33.13 13.97
CA GLY A 493 -20.07 -34.22 13.11
C GLY A 493 -21.53 -34.06 12.68
N ASP A 494 -21.97 -34.90 11.75
CA ASP A 494 -23.37 -34.91 11.26
C ASP A 494 -24.27 -35.83 12.10
N THR A 495 -23.67 -36.70 12.91
CA THR A 495 -24.36 -37.67 13.77
C THR A 495 -23.77 -37.68 15.18
N GLU A 496 -24.57 -38.02 16.18
CA GLU A 496 -24.08 -38.10 17.58
C GLU A 496 -22.99 -39.16 17.77
N ASP A 497 -23.08 -40.28 17.05
CA ASP A 497 -22.08 -41.36 17.13
C ASP A 497 -20.71 -40.92 16.58
N GLU A 498 -20.70 -40.16 15.49
CA GLU A 498 -19.46 -39.57 14.93
C GLU A 498 -18.80 -38.64 15.95
N VAL A 499 -19.59 -37.86 16.68
CA VAL A 499 -19.10 -36.93 17.70
C VAL A 499 -18.55 -37.64 18.94
N VAL A 500 -19.18 -38.73 19.38
CA VAL A 500 -18.65 -39.59 20.46
C VAL A 500 -17.33 -40.24 20.04
N GLU A 501 -17.23 -40.74 18.81
CA GLU A 501 -15.98 -41.31 18.29
C GLU A 501 -14.87 -40.25 18.19
N ILE A 502 -15.20 -39.03 17.75
CA ILE A 502 -14.26 -37.90 17.75
C ILE A 502 -13.75 -37.64 19.16
N TYR A 503 -14.62 -37.56 20.17
CA TYR A 503 -14.22 -37.37 21.56
C TYR A 503 -13.23 -38.44 22.04
N ASN A 504 -13.54 -39.71 21.77
CA ASN A 504 -12.71 -40.84 22.18
C ASN A 504 -11.33 -40.83 21.49
N GLN A 505 -11.28 -40.62 20.18
CA GLN A 505 -10.01 -40.57 19.45
C GLN A 505 -9.17 -39.34 19.84
N MET A 506 -9.81 -38.18 20.04
CA MET A 506 -9.13 -36.95 20.44
C MET A 506 -8.49 -37.09 21.82
N THR A 507 -9.24 -37.59 22.81
CA THR A 507 -8.71 -37.79 24.17
C THR A 507 -7.52 -38.76 24.17
N LYS A 508 -7.59 -39.85 23.39
CA LYS A 508 -6.49 -40.81 23.26
C LYS A 508 -5.27 -40.22 22.56
N LEU A 509 -5.45 -39.55 21.41
CA LEU A 509 -4.36 -38.93 20.66
C LEU A 509 -3.66 -37.84 21.48
N MET A 510 -4.42 -37.00 22.19
CA MET A 510 -3.83 -35.95 23.04
C MET A 510 -3.02 -36.53 24.18
N LYS A 511 -3.52 -37.60 24.82
CA LYS A 511 -2.82 -38.30 25.88
C LYS A 511 -1.49 -38.89 25.40
N CYS A 512 -1.42 -39.39 24.17
CA CYS A 512 -0.16 -39.86 23.56
C CYS A 512 0.92 -38.77 23.44
N GLY A 513 0.53 -37.50 23.34
CA GLY A 513 1.46 -36.36 23.29
C GLY A 513 1.70 -35.68 24.65
N GLY A 514 1.08 -36.17 25.73
CA GLY A 514 1.06 -35.50 27.04
C GLY A 514 0.20 -34.23 27.07
N PHE A 515 -0.69 -34.05 26.10
CA PHE A 515 -1.67 -32.97 26.08
C PHE A 515 -2.99 -33.42 26.74
N GLN A 516 -3.68 -32.49 27.38
CA GLN A 516 -4.96 -32.73 28.03
C GLN A 516 -6.00 -31.71 27.56
N LEU A 517 -7.18 -32.20 27.19
CA LEU A 517 -8.32 -31.39 26.81
C LEU A 517 -9.23 -31.16 28.01
N GLN A 518 -9.71 -29.93 28.18
CA GLN A 518 -10.58 -29.50 29.26
C GLN A 518 -11.75 -28.65 28.72
N LYS A 519 -12.75 -28.38 29.58
CA LYS A 519 -13.91 -27.52 29.29
C LYS A 519 -14.70 -27.95 28.05
N TRP A 520 -14.95 -29.24 27.93
CA TRP A 520 -15.78 -29.78 26.86
C TRP A 520 -17.18 -29.17 26.88
N CYS A 521 -17.62 -28.64 25.75
CA CYS A 521 -18.98 -28.14 25.52
C CYS A 521 -19.53 -28.75 24.23
N THR A 522 -20.81 -29.15 24.22
CA THR A 522 -21.47 -29.75 23.05
C THR A 522 -22.97 -29.45 23.07
N ASN A 523 -23.63 -29.53 21.91
CA ASN A 523 -25.08 -29.52 21.77
C ASN A 523 -25.71 -30.93 21.78
N SER A 524 -24.92 -32.02 21.71
CA SER A 524 -25.42 -33.39 21.78
C SER A 524 -25.62 -33.85 23.23
N ARG A 525 -26.82 -34.35 23.53
CA ARG A 525 -27.14 -34.91 24.86
C ARG A 525 -26.35 -36.20 25.11
N LYS A 526 -26.26 -37.07 24.10
CA LYS A 526 -25.55 -38.34 24.19
C LYS A 526 -24.06 -38.16 24.53
N LEU A 527 -23.39 -37.21 23.89
CA LEU A 527 -21.99 -36.89 24.23
C LEU A 527 -21.88 -36.27 25.63
N SER A 528 -22.79 -35.36 25.98
CA SER A 528 -22.80 -34.76 27.33
C SER A 528 -22.88 -35.83 28.42
N ASP A 529 -23.78 -36.81 28.26
CA ASP A 529 -23.94 -37.92 29.21
C ASP A 529 -22.71 -38.82 29.25
N HIS A 530 -22.10 -39.13 28.09
CA HIS A 530 -20.87 -39.92 27.99
C HIS A 530 -19.70 -39.25 28.72
N ILE A 531 -19.51 -37.94 28.55
CA ILE A 531 -18.47 -37.15 29.23
C ILE A 531 -18.68 -37.15 30.75
N VAL A 532 -19.93 -37.03 31.22
CA VAL A 532 -20.23 -37.05 32.65
C VAL A 532 -19.92 -38.42 33.26
N GLN A 533 -20.30 -39.51 32.59
CA GLN A 533 -20.04 -40.88 33.05
C GLN A 533 -18.54 -41.19 33.14
N GLU A 534 -17.76 -40.77 32.15
CA GLU A 534 -16.30 -41.03 32.11
C GLU A 534 -15.53 -40.21 33.18
N ASN A 535 -16.06 -39.05 33.59
CA ASN A 535 -15.42 -38.15 34.56
C ASN A 535 -15.89 -38.29 36.01
N GLN A 536 -16.85 -39.18 36.31
CA GLN A 536 -17.35 -39.43 37.68
C GLN A 536 -16.27 -39.94 38.68
N GLY A 537 -15.02 -40.16 38.25
CA GLY A 537 -13.88 -40.56 39.09
C GLY A 537 -12.78 -39.51 39.30
N GLN A 538 -12.83 -38.32 38.69
CA GLN A 538 -11.82 -37.26 38.89
C GLN A 538 -12.42 -36.05 39.59
N TYR A 539 -12.23 -35.96 40.91
CA TYR A 539 -12.38 -34.73 41.69
C TYR A 539 -11.25 -33.74 41.34
N GLN A 540 -11.22 -33.26 40.10
CA GLN A 540 -10.73 -31.93 39.80
C GLN A 540 -11.91 -31.18 39.22
N SER A 541 -12.13 -29.97 39.73
CA SER A 541 -13.21 -29.07 39.39
C SER A 541 -13.28 -28.80 37.87
N PHE A 542 -13.89 -29.72 37.12
CA PHE A 542 -14.48 -29.43 35.83
C PHE A 542 -15.65 -28.50 36.13
N VAL A 543 -15.35 -27.20 36.12
CA VAL A 543 -16.38 -26.16 36.17
C VAL A 543 -17.20 -26.34 34.89
N PHE A 544 -18.26 -27.13 34.96
CA PHE A 544 -19.43 -26.91 34.14
C PHE A 544 -19.82 -25.47 34.42
N LYS A 545 -19.50 -24.56 33.50
CA LYS A 545 -20.18 -23.28 33.50
C LYS A 545 -21.63 -23.60 33.12
N ASP A 546 -22.48 -23.65 34.13
CA ASP A 546 -23.95 -23.64 34.02
C ASP A 546 -24.48 -22.39 33.30
N ASN A 547 -23.60 -21.46 32.92
CA ASN A 547 -23.95 -20.46 31.94
C ASN A 547 -24.32 -21.16 30.62
N ASN A 548 -25.58 -21.01 30.24
CA ASN A 548 -26.09 -21.42 28.93
C ASN A 548 -25.29 -20.79 27.77
N ILE A 549 -24.59 -19.68 28.05
CA ILE A 549 -23.81 -18.89 27.11
C ILE A 549 -22.31 -19.21 27.27
N VAL A 550 -21.67 -19.66 26.18
CA VAL A 550 -20.23 -19.91 26.08
C VAL A 550 -19.63 -18.93 25.06
N LYS A 551 -18.54 -18.24 25.42
CA LYS A 551 -17.80 -17.40 24.46
C LYS A 551 -16.86 -18.29 23.63
N VAL A 552 -17.16 -18.43 22.34
CA VAL A 552 -16.41 -19.22 21.37
C VAL A 552 -15.69 -18.26 20.40
N LEU A 553 -14.36 -18.22 20.48
CA LEU A 553 -13.49 -17.34 19.67
C LEU A 553 -13.97 -15.89 19.57
N GLY A 554 -14.59 -15.36 20.63
CA GLY A 554 -15.08 -13.97 20.70
C GLY A 554 -16.58 -13.77 20.41
N ILE A 555 -17.30 -14.79 19.94
CA ILE A 555 -18.77 -14.76 19.76
C ILE A 555 -19.44 -15.53 20.92
N SER A 556 -20.60 -15.07 21.38
CA SER A 556 -21.38 -15.80 22.41
C SER A 556 -22.29 -16.84 21.75
N TRP A 557 -22.19 -18.09 22.18
CA TRP A 557 -22.99 -19.22 21.72
C TRP A 557 -23.86 -19.77 22.86
N VAL A 558 -25.16 -19.90 22.61
CA VAL A 558 -26.14 -20.43 23.56
C VAL A 558 -26.33 -21.92 23.32
N LYS A 559 -25.91 -22.74 24.29
CA LYS A 559 -25.94 -24.22 24.18
C LYS A 559 -27.34 -24.78 24.01
N ALA A 560 -28.30 -24.28 24.78
CA ALA A 560 -29.66 -24.84 24.83
C ALA A 560 -30.47 -24.61 23.55
N SER A 561 -30.29 -23.44 22.91
CA SER A 561 -31.03 -23.06 21.69
C SER A 561 -30.20 -23.24 20.40
N ASP A 562 -28.92 -23.58 20.53
CA ASP A 562 -27.93 -23.69 19.44
C ASP A 562 -27.84 -22.45 18.54
N ASN A 563 -27.88 -21.27 19.15
CA ASN A 563 -27.82 -19.99 18.45
C ASN A 563 -26.64 -19.12 18.91
N PHE A 564 -26.18 -18.25 18.02
CA PHE A 564 -25.27 -17.15 18.33
C PHE A 564 -26.04 -15.91 18.76
N GLU A 565 -25.49 -15.22 19.74
CA GLU A 565 -26.00 -13.95 20.25
C GLU A 565 -24.84 -12.95 20.37
N TYR A 566 -25.10 -11.67 20.10
CA TYR A 566 -24.15 -10.60 20.33
C TYR A 566 -24.37 -9.99 21.71
N THR A 567 -23.30 -9.86 22.50
CA THR A 567 -23.36 -9.19 23.81
C THR A 567 -22.77 -7.79 23.70
N TYR A 568 -23.57 -6.76 23.98
CA TYR A 568 -23.09 -5.37 24.05
C TYR A 568 -23.31 -4.81 25.46
N ASN A 569 -22.23 -4.77 26.25
CA ASN A 569 -22.25 -4.15 27.58
C ASN A 569 -21.54 -2.79 27.50
N CYS A 570 -22.30 -1.69 27.55
CA CYS A 570 -21.73 -0.38 27.80
C CYS A 570 -22.33 0.22 29.06
N PRO A 571 -21.52 0.59 30.08
CA PRO A 571 -22.02 1.38 31.18
C PRO A 571 -22.41 2.77 30.66
N GLU A 572 -23.68 3.11 30.80
CA GLU A 572 -24.21 4.43 30.51
C GLU A 572 -23.77 5.40 31.61
N THR A 573 -23.07 6.47 31.24
CA THR A 573 -23.04 7.70 32.01
C THR A 573 -23.22 8.84 31.01
N GLU A 574 -24.28 9.63 31.18
CA GLU A 574 -24.61 10.77 30.29
C GLU A 574 -23.48 11.82 30.26
N ASP A 575 -22.65 11.84 31.30
CA ASP A 575 -21.48 12.72 31.49
C ASP A 575 -20.17 12.22 30.87
N GLN A 576 -20.16 11.08 30.15
CA GLN A 576 -18.92 10.60 29.53
C GLN A 576 -18.51 11.48 28.35
N ILE A 577 -17.31 12.07 28.45
CA ILE A 577 -16.65 12.78 27.35
C ILE A 577 -16.41 11.78 26.22
N ILE A 578 -17.04 12.03 25.07
CA ILE A 578 -16.87 11.22 23.87
C ILE A 578 -15.67 11.75 23.11
N THR A 579 -14.59 10.98 23.10
CA THR A 579 -13.37 11.26 22.32
C THR A 579 -13.24 10.30 21.14
N LYS A 580 -12.41 10.65 20.16
CA LYS A 580 -12.09 9.78 19.02
C LYS A 580 -11.55 8.42 19.46
N ARG A 581 -10.68 8.39 20.49
CA ARG A 581 -10.16 7.15 21.10
C ARG A 581 -11.29 6.28 21.67
N LYS A 582 -12.25 6.89 22.36
CA LYS A 582 -13.38 6.17 22.97
C LYS A 582 -14.28 5.53 21.92
N VAL A 583 -14.62 6.28 20.86
CA VAL A 583 -15.40 5.75 19.73
C VAL A 583 -14.72 4.54 19.10
N LEU A 584 -13.43 4.63 18.82
CA LEU A 584 -12.67 3.50 18.27
C LEU A 584 -12.63 2.29 19.20
N SER A 585 -12.47 2.51 20.51
CA SER A 585 -12.55 1.45 21.51
C SER A 585 -13.92 0.79 21.56
N ASP A 586 -15.01 1.56 21.43
CA ASP A 586 -16.38 1.03 21.45
C ASP A 586 -16.67 0.22 20.16
N ILE A 587 -16.18 0.67 19.00
CA ILE A 587 -16.32 -0.05 17.72
C ILE A 587 -15.50 -1.34 17.72
N ALA A 588 -14.29 -1.32 18.27
CA ALA A 588 -13.46 -2.52 18.37
C ALA A 588 -14.07 -3.63 19.25
N ARG A 589 -15.03 -3.31 20.13
CA ARG A 589 -15.79 -4.30 20.91
C ARG A 589 -16.85 -5.03 20.06
N LEU A 590 -17.26 -4.46 18.93
CA LEU A 590 -18.16 -5.12 17.97
C LEU A 590 -17.36 -6.14 17.17
N TYR A 591 -17.22 -7.32 17.75
CA TYR A 591 -16.46 -8.41 17.18
C TYR A 591 -17.35 -9.28 16.30
N ASP A 592 -17.15 -9.23 14.99
CA ASP A 592 -17.92 -9.99 14.00
C ASP A 592 -16.98 -10.62 12.95
N PRO A 593 -16.43 -11.82 13.21
CA PRO A 593 -15.50 -12.46 12.30
C PRO A 593 -16.18 -13.00 11.03
N MET A 594 -17.48 -13.34 11.09
CA MET A 594 -18.24 -13.86 9.94
C MET A 594 -18.86 -12.76 9.08
N GLY A 595 -19.08 -11.57 9.64
CA GLY A 595 -19.68 -10.45 8.92
C GLY A 595 -21.20 -10.45 8.94
N TRP A 596 -21.87 -11.16 9.85
CA TRP A 596 -23.33 -11.22 9.89
C TRP A 596 -23.99 -9.88 10.22
N ILE A 597 -23.30 -9.02 10.98
CA ILE A 597 -23.74 -7.65 11.31
C ILE A 597 -22.95 -6.60 10.52
N ALA A 598 -22.34 -6.99 9.40
CA ALA A 598 -21.56 -6.09 8.55
C ALA A 598 -22.31 -4.80 8.12
N PRO A 599 -23.63 -4.80 7.85
CA PRO A 599 -24.40 -3.59 7.56
C PRO A 599 -24.45 -2.58 8.72
N VAL A 600 -24.34 -3.03 9.97
CA VAL A 600 -24.27 -2.14 11.15
C VAL A 600 -22.84 -1.67 11.37
N ILE A 601 -21.86 -2.58 11.23
CA ILE A 601 -20.44 -2.25 11.40
C ILE A 601 -19.96 -1.23 10.36
N VAL A 602 -20.45 -1.29 9.11
CA VAL A 602 -20.04 -0.31 8.08
C VAL A 602 -20.44 1.12 8.46
N VAL A 603 -21.59 1.32 9.11
CA VAL A 603 -22.03 2.64 9.62
C VAL A 603 -21.03 3.16 10.66
N ALA A 604 -20.60 2.29 11.58
CA ALA A 604 -19.57 2.63 12.56
C ALA A 604 -18.22 2.97 11.89
N LYS A 605 -17.79 2.20 10.88
CA LYS A 605 -16.57 2.46 10.11
C LYS A 605 -16.64 3.80 9.33
N MET A 606 -17.80 4.10 8.76
CA MET A 606 -18.05 5.37 8.08
C MET A 606 -18.02 6.55 9.06
N PHE A 607 -18.53 6.38 10.27
CA PHE A 607 -18.43 7.39 11.32
C PHE A 607 -16.98 7.67 11.71
N ILE A 608 -16.15 6.63 11.88
CA ILE A 608 -14.70 6.81 12.08
C ILE A 608 -14.11 7.63 10.94
N GLN A 609 -14.41 7.31 9.68
CA GLN A 609 -13.92 8.08 8.52
C GLN A 609 -14.30 9.57 8.60
N LYS A 610 -15.51 9.90 9.06
CA LYS A 610 -15.93 11.29 9.30
C LYS A 610 -15.08 11.96 10.38
N LEU A 611 -14.80 11.27 11.50
CA LEU A 611 -13.94 11.77 12.59
C LEU A 611 -12.50 12.06 12.12
N TRP A 612 -12.02 11.32 11.13
CA TRP A 612 -10.71 11.59 10.52
C TRP A 612 -10.74 12.85 9.64
N LYS A 613 -11.78 13.00 8.84
CA LYS A 613 -11.97 14.18 7.98
C LYS A 613 -12.13 15.49 8.78
N SER A 614 -12.56 15.41 10.04
CA SER A 614 -12.69 16.58 10.91
C SER A 614 -11.36 17.05 11.55
N GLY A 615 -10.26 16.32 11.38
CA GLY A 615 -8.93 16.73 11.85
C GLY A 615 -8.76 16.76 13.38
N LEU A 616 -9.62 16.07 14.14
CA LEU A 616 -9.56 16.01 15.60
C LEU A 616 -8.43 15.10 16.09
N ASN A 617 -7.75 15.50 17.18
CA ASN A 617 -6.80 14.64 17.88
C ASN A 617 -7.51 13.52 18.65
N TRP A 618 -6.74 12.55 19.13
CA TRP A 618 -7.23 11.32 19.76
C TRP A 618 -8.13 11.54 20.98
N ASP A 619 -7.76 12.51 21.80
CA ASP A 619 -8.39 12.79 23.10
C ASP A 619 -9.19 14.10 23.08
N ASP A 620 -9.37 14.70 21.89
CA ASP A 620 -10.23 15.87 21.70
C ASP A 620 -11.71 15.50 21.85
N ILE A 621 -12.49 16.43 22.41
CA ILE A 621 -13.94 16.31 22.53
C ILE A 621 -14.56 16.42 21.14
N LEU A 622 -15.47 15.49 20.80
CA LEU A 622 -16.18 15.54 19.52
C LEU A 622 -17.07 16.78 19.41
N LEU A 623 -17.26 17.30 18.19
CA LEU A 623 -18.22 18.37 17.92
C LEU A 623 -19.66 17.94 18.31
N PRO A 624 -20.53 18.85 18.76
CA PRO A 624 -21.88 18.51 19.24
C PRO A 624 -22.71 17.66 18.26
N ASP A 625 -22.63 17.96 16.96
CA ASP A 625 -23.36 17.21 15.92
C ASP A 625 -22.87 15.75 15.82
N LEU A 626 -21.55 15.54 15.87
CA LEU A 626 -20.94 14.21 15.84
C LEU A 626 -21.24 13.43 17.12
N GLN A 627 -21.29 14.09 18.27
CA GLN A 627 -21.73 13.47 19.52
C GLN A 627 -23.18 13.00 19.44
N LYS A 628 -24.08 13.81 18.87
CA LYS A 628 -25.49 13.45 18.71
C LYS A 628 -25.66 12.26 17.76
N GLU A 629 -24.94 12.26 16.62
CA GLU A 629 -24.93 11.13 15.68
C GLU A 629 -24.44 9.84 16.36
N TRP A 630 -23.32 9.91 17.12
CA TRP A 630 -22.77 8.75 17.83
C TRP A 630 -23.68 8.23 18.93
N ARG A 631 -24.29 9.12 19.73
CA ARG A 631 -25.23 8.74 20.80
C ARG A 631 -26.46 8.03 20.23
N LYS A 632 -27.00 8.50 19.10
CA LYS A 632 -28.09 7.83 18.40
C LYS A 632 -27.69 6.42 17.98
N PHE A 633 -26.56 6.27 17.29
CA PHE A 633 -26.05 4.95 16.88
C PHE A 633 -25.86 4.00 18.08
N LYS A 634 -25.32 4.51 19.19
CA LYS A 634 -25.09 3.73 20.41
C LYS A 634 -26.39 3.26 21.08
N SER A 635 -27.43 4.10 21.11
CA SER A 635 -28.75 3.69 21.62
C SER A 635 -29.40 2.57 20.81
N GLU A 636 -29.17 2.54 19.50
CA GLU A 636 -29.65 1.47 18.62
C GLU A 636 -28.83 0.19 18.80
N LEU A 637 -27.55 0.31 19.12
CA LEU A 637 -26.61 -0.80 19.29
C LEU A 637 -26.96 -1.72 20.45
N ILE A 638 -27.70 -1.25 21.45
CA ILE A 638 -28.21 -2.07 22.57
C ILE A 638 -29.10 -3.20 22.04
N LYS A 639 -29.86 -2.96 20.97
CA LYS A 639 -30.77 -3.94 20.36
C LYS A 639 -30.06 -5.04 19.57
N ILE A 640 -28.73 -5.01 19.49
CA ILE A 640 -27.97 -6.04 18.77
C ILE A 640 -28.08 -7.43 19.43
N THR A 641 -28.44 -7.46 20.73
CA THR A 641 -28.76 -8.68 21.48
C THR A 641 -29.97 -9.42 20.91
N ASP A 642 -30.85 -8.73 20.19
CA ASP A 642 -32.08 -9.31 19.63
C ASP A 642 -31.81 -10.08 18.32
N ILE A 643 -30.59 -9.96 17.77
CA ILE A 643 -30.18 -10.71 16.57
C ILE A 643 -29.79 -12.12 17.00
N VAL A 644 -30.65 -13.08 16.66
CA VAL A 644 -30.45 -14.52 16.91
C VAL A 644 -30.07 -15.20 15.60
N ILE A 645 -28.88 -15.82 15.57
CA ILE A 645 -28.37 -16.50 14.36
C ILE A 645 -28.20 -17.99 14.67
N PRO A 646 -28.87 -18.90 13.94
CA PRO A 646 -28.65 -20.34 14.09
C PRO A 646 -27.18 -20.71 13.90
N ARG A 647 -26.62 -21.49 14.83
CA ARG A 647 -25.23 -21.96 14.68
C ARG A 647 -25.12 -22.92 13.51
N TRP A 648 -26.03 -23.88 13.39
CA TRP A 648 -26.03 -24.82 12.28
C TRP A 648 -26.62 -24.16 11.03
N MET A 649 -25.94 -24.28 9.89
CA MET A 649 -26.46 -23.82 8.61
C MET A 649 -27.72 -24.57 8.14
N GLY A 650 -28.11 -25.67 8.81
CA GLY A 650 -29.28 -26.48 8.46
C GLY A 650 -29.06 -27.38 7.24
N ILE A 651 -27.81 -27.58 6.83
CA ILE A 651 -27.47 -28.36 5.64
C ILE A 651 -26.55 -29.50 6.05
N SER A 652 -26.76 -30.68 5.45
CA SER A 652 -25.97 -31.90 5.67
C SER A 652 -25.26 -32.36 4.41
N ARG A 653 -24.29 -33.29 4.51
CA ARG A 653 -23.57 -33.89 3.37
C ARG A 653 -24.46 -34.50 2.28
N ARG A 654 -25.75 -34.73 2.56
CA ARG A 654 -26.73 -35.28 1.61
C ARG A 654 -27.28 -34.25 0.64
N HIS A 655 -27.07 -32.96 0.89
CA HIS A 655 -27.56 -31.88 0.05
C HIS A 655 -26.64 -31.61 -1.14
N ILE A 656 -27.21 -31.15 -2.24
CA ILE A 656 -26.47 -30.57 -3.36
C ILE A 656 -26.21 -29.10 -3.01
N PHE A 657 -24.93 -28.72 -2.96
CA PHE A 657 -24.50 -27.38 -2.57
C PHE A 657 -24.24 -26.48 -3.78
N GLU A 658 -24.79 -25.27 -3.77
CA GLU A 658 -24.46 -24.15 -4.67
C GLU A 658 -24.02 -22.95 -3.83
N LEU A 659 -22.97 -22.25 -4.26
CA LEU A 659 -22.53 -21.00 -3.63
C LEU A 659 -22.89 -19.82 -4.51
N HIS A 660 -23.54 -18.82 -3.90
CA HIS A 660 -23.93 -17.59 -4.56
C HIS A 660 -23.24 -16.42 -3.87
N VAL A 661 -22.40 -15.67 -4.59
CA VAL A 661 -21.78 -14.45 -4.09
C VAL A 661 -22.38 -13.22 -4.74
N PHE A 662 -22.71 -12.22 -3.92
CA PHE A 662 -23.24 -10.93 -4.36
C PHE A 662 -22.23 -9.85 -4.00
N ALA A 663 -22.06 -8.87 -4.88
CA ALA A 663 -21.24 -7.70 -4.60
C ALA A 663 -21.99 -6.41 -4.95
N ASP A 664 -21.66 -5.35 -4.21
CA ASP A 664 -22.21 -4.02 -4.45
C ASP A 664 -21.21 -2.94 -4.00
N ALA A 665 -21.30 -1.75 -4.60
CA ALA A 665 -20.55 -0.59 -4.16
C ALA A 665 -21.39 0.69 -4.17
N SER A 666 -21.35 1.40 -3.05
CA SER A 666 -21.82 2.78 -2.93
C SER A 666 -20.64 3.76 -3.00
N GLN A 667 -20.90 5.06 -3.09
CA GLN A 667 -19.85 6.09 -2.98
C GLN A 667 -19.05 6.03 -1.66
N LYS A 668 -19.61 5.41 -0.61
CA LYS A 668 -19.04 5.44 0.75
C LYS A 668 -18.36 4.14 1.12
N ALA A 669 -18.85 3.00 0.65
CA ALA A 669 -18.31 1.68 0.96
C ALA A 669 -18.73 0.65 -0.10
N TYR A 670 -18.03 -0.48 -0.13
CA TYR A 670 -18.37 -1.62 -0.97
C TYR A 670 -18.39 -2.89 -0.13
N SER A 671 -19.17 -3.87 -0.58
CA SER A 671 -19.50 -5.06 0.18
C SER A 671 -19.52 -6.30 -0.71
N ALA A 672 -19.35 -7.45 -0.08
CA ALA A 672 -19.55 -8.75 -0.68
C ALA A 672 -20.19 -9.71 0.31
N ILE A 673 -21.08 -10.58 -0.17
CA ILE A 673 -21.85 -11.53 0.65
C ILE A 673 -21.88 -12.88 -0.03
N VAL A 674 -21.71 -13.96 0.74
CA VAL A 674 -21.82 -15.33 0.25
C VAL A 674 -23.01 -16.03 0.91
N TYR A 675 -23.90 -16.56 0.08
CA TYR A 675 -24.97 -17.47 0.47
C TYR A 675 -24.66 -18.90 0.03
N LEU A 676 -25.05 -19.85 0.88
CA LEU A 676 -25.04 -21.27 0.58
C LEU A 676 -26.47 -21.72 0.31
N LYS A 677 -26.69 -22.33 -0.85
CA LYS A 677 -27.94 -22.97 -1.23
C LYS A 677 -27.75 -24.49 -1.13
N GLY A 678 -28.53 -25.12 -0.26
CA GLY A 678 -28.59 -26.58 -0.10
C GLY A 678 -29.90 -27.12 -0.66
N LYS A 679 -29.83 -28.04 -1.62
CA LYS A 679 -31.00 -28.73 -2.18
C LYS A 679 -31.04 -30.19 -1.73
N LEU A 680 -32.17 -30.61 -1.15
CA LEU A 680 -32.47 -32.00 -0.82
C LEU A 680 -33.86 -32.35 -1.36
N GLY A 681 -33.90 -33.07 -2.49
CA GLY A 681 -35.15 -33.31 -3.21
C GLY A 681 -35.80 -32.00 -3.65
N ASN A 682 -37.01 -31.73 -3.15
CA ASN A 682 -37.76 -30.50 -3.42
C ASN A 682 -37.55 -29.40 -2.36
N HIS A 683 -36.80 -29.69 -1.29
CA HIS A 683 -36.52 -28.71 -0.26
C HIS A 683 -35.26 -27.92 -0.60
N VAL A 684 -35.39 -26.60 -0.72
CA VAL A 684 -34.29 -25.67 -0.96
C VAL A 684 -34.15 -24.77 0.26
N GLN A 685 -32.97 -24.82 0.87
CA GLN A 685 -32.60 -23.95 1.98
C GLN A 685 -31.47 -23.02 1.54
N VAL A 686 -31.62 -21.73 1.85
CA VAL A 686 -30.62 -20.69 1.56
C VAL A 686 -30.20 -20.07 2.90
N THR A 687 -28.89 -19.98 3.13
CA THR A 687 -28.34 -19.47 4.39
C THR A 687 -27.15 -18.55 4.12
N LEU A 688 -27.11 -17.42 4.85
CA LEU A 688 -25.98 -16.50 4.84
C LEU A 688 -24.77 -17.16 5.50
N VAL A 689 -23.66 -17.31 4.76
CA VAL A 689 -22.42 -17.89 5.30
C VAL A 689 -21.55 -16.80 5.90
N THR A 690 -21.19 -15.81 5.08
CA THR A 690 -20.26 -14.75 5.47
C THR A 690 -20.48 -13.50 4.61
N ALA A 691 -20.15 -12.34 5.17
CA ALA A 691 -20.10 -11.10 4.44
C ALA A 691 -18.87 -10.27 4.81
N LYS A 692 -18.52 -9.31 3.95
CA LYS A 692 -17.37 -8.44 4.16
C LYS A 692 -17.66 -7.05 3.63
N THR A 693 -17.29 -6.03 4.40
CA THR A 693 -17.48 -4.62 4.03
C THR A 693 -16.17 -3.84 4.16
N LYS A 694 -15.94 -2.94 3.18
CA LYS A 694 -14.80 -2.02 3.16
C LYS A 694 -15.28 -0.61 2.85
N VAL A 695 -14.77 0.36 3.60
CA VAL A 695 -15.06 1.79 3.37
C VAL A 695 -14.21 2.30 2.22
N ALA A 696 -14.76 3.20 1.40
CA ALA A 696 -14.08 3.83 0.29
C ALA A 696 -12.84 4.62 0.78
N PRO A 697 -11.72 4.67 0.03
CA PRO A 697 -10.54 5.44 0.42
C PRO A 697 -10.83 6.94 0.45
N VAL A 698 -10.18 7.65 1.37
CA VAL A 698 -10.29 9.11 1.46
C VAL A 698 -9.30 9.83 0.53
N GLU A 699 -8.16 9.21 0.23
CA GLU A 699 -7.04 9.88 -0.45
C GLU A 699 -7.18 9.95 -1.98
N LYS A 700 -8.01 9.09 -2.58
CA LYS A 700 -8.23 9.04 -4.03
C LYS A 700 -9.72 8.94 -4.30
N GLU A 701 -10.27 9.89 -5.04
CA GLU A 701 -11.63 9.76 -5.59
C GLU A 701 -11.62 8.65 -6.65
N ILE A 702 -12.14 7.48 -6.27
CA ILE A 702 -12.33 6.36 -7.16
C ILE A 702 -13.74 6.48 -7.76
N SER A 703 -13.86 6.31 -9.08
CA SER A 703 -15.17 6.31 -9.74
C SER A 703 -16.03 5.13 -9.26
N ILE A 704 -17.36 5.29 -9.29
CA ILE A 704 -18.31 4.24 -8.87
C ILE A 704 -18.04 2.91 -9.61
N PRO A 705 -17.85 2.87 -10.95
CA PRO A 705 -17.54 1.61 -11.64
C PRO A 705 -16.25 0.94 -11.14
N ARG A 706 -15.22 1.72 -10.80
CA ARG A 706 -13.97 1.18 -10.23
C ARG A 706 -14.18 0.65 -8.80
N MET A 707 -15.11 1.22 -8.04
CA MET A 707 -15.49 0.70 -6.72
C MET A 707 -16.32 -0.59 -6.83
N GLU A 708 -17.25 -0.66 -7.77
CA GLU A 708 -18.01 -1.87 -8.08
C GLU A 708 -17.06 -3.00 -8.53
N LEU A 709 -16.03 -2.71 -9.32
CA LEU A 709 -14.98 -3.68 -9.65
C LEU A 709 -14.17 -4.11 -8.41
N CYS A 710 -13.92 -3.21 -7.46
CA CYS A 710 -13.32 -3.58 -6.18
C CYS A 710 -14.26 -4.48 -5.34
N ALA A 711 -15.56 -4.26 -5.40
CA ALA A 711 -16.56 -5.13 -4.78
C ALA A 711 -16.56 -6.52 -5.41
N ALA A 712 -16.52 -6.61 -6.74
CA ALA A 712 -16.41 -7.87 -7.46
C ALA A 712 -15.13 -8.64 -7.10
N LEU A 713 -13.99 -7.94 -6.96
CA LEU A 713 -12.75 -8.55 -6.47
C LEU A 713 -12.88 -9.05 -5.03
N LEU A 714 -13.51 -8.28 -4.14
CA LEU A 714 -13.78 -8.69 -2.76
C LEU A 714 -14.66 -9.94 -2.70
N ALA A 715 -15.71 -9.99 -3.52
CA ALA A 715 -16.59 -11.14 -3.68
C ALA A 715 -15.82 -12.38 -4.14
N THR A 716 -14.95 -12.23 -5.14
CA THR A 716 -14.14 -13.33 -5.67
C THR A 716 -13.19 -13.90 -4.61
N LYS A 717 -12.55 -13.04 -3.80
CA LYS A 717 -11.69 -13.50 -2.70
C LYS A 717 -12.51 -14.19 -1.61
N LEU A 718 -13.66 -13.64 -1.25
CA LEU A 718 -14.53 -14.18 -0.21
C LEU A 718 -15.09 -15.56 -0.59
N ILE A 719 -15.58 -15.74 -1.82
CA ILE A 719 -16.06 -17.04 -2.28
C ILE A 719 -14.90 -18.05 -2.37
N HIS A 720 -13.69 -17.62 -2.75
CA HIS A 720 -12.52 -18.49 -2.76
C HIS A 720 -12.19 -19.04 -1.37
N GLU A 721 -12.24 -18.22 -0.32
CA GLU A 721 -12.07 -18.65 1.07
C GLU A 721 -13.11 -19.74 1.44
N VAL A 722 -14.39 -19.51 1.12
CA VAL A 722 -15.47 -20.47 1.42
C VAL A 722 -15.29 -21.77 0.64
N VAL A 723 -14.88 -21.71 -0.63
CA VAL A 723 -14.63 -22.89 -1.47
C VAL A 723 -13.47 -23.74 -0.93
N GLN A 724 -12.39 -23.11 -0.45
CA GLN A 724 -11.27 -23.83 0.16
C GLN A 724 -11.70 -24.62 1.41
N VAL A 725 -12.65 -24.08 2.18
CA VAL A 725 -13.16 -24.70 3.40
C VAL A 725 -14.17 -25.80 3.11
N MET A 726 -15.20 -25.47 2.33
CA MET A 726 -16.35 -26.34 2.08
C MET A 726 -16.11 -27.36 0.96
N LYS A 727 -15.03 -27.19 0.19
CA LYS A 727 -14.64 -28.07 -0.94
C LYS A 727 -15.74 -28.22 -1.99
N ILE A 728 -16.42 -27.12 -2.31
CA ILE A 728 -17.49 -27.10 -3.31
C ILE A 728 -16.86 -27.02 -4.72
N PRO A 729 -17.29 -27.85 -5.68
CA PRO A 729 -16.79 -27.80 -7.06
C PRO A 729 -17.00 -26.43 -7.71
N LYS A 730 -16.08 -26.05 -8.60
CA LYS A 730 -16.14 -24.78 -9.33
C LYS A 730 -17.44 -24.61 -10.12
N ASP A 731 -17.98 -25.67 -10.71
CA ASP A 731 -19.19 -25.61 -11.55
C ASP A 731 -20.46 -25.17 -10.79
N LYS A 732 -20.40 -25.11 -9.46
CA LYS A 732 -21.53 -24.74 -8.58
C LYS A 732 -21.33 -23.37 -7.92
N LEU A 733 -20.46 -22.54 -8.49
CA LEU A 733 -20.20 -21.18 -8.04
C LEU A 733 -20.89 -20.19 -8.97
N PHE A 734 -21.65 -19.28 -8.39
CA PHE A 734 -22.37 -18.23 -9.10
C PHE A 734 -22.05 -16.88 -8.46
N ALA A 735 -21.67 -15.90 -9.28
CA ALA A 735 -21.41 -14.54 -8.85
C ALA A 735 -22.43 -13.57 -9.46
N TRP A 736 -22.86 -12.58 -8.68
CA TRP A 736 -23.95 -11.67 -9.04
C TRP A 736 -23.52 -10.21 -8.83
N LEU A 737 -23.76 -9.39 -9.85
CA LEU A 737 -23.52 -7.94 -9.86
C LEU A 737 -24.71 -7.21 -10.48
N ASP A 738 -24.98 -6.00 -10.03
CA ASP A 738 -25.94 -5.09 -10.66
C ASP A 738 -25.28 -4.13 -11.67
N SER A 739 -23.97 -3.91 -11.53
CA SER A 739 -23.19 -3.10 -12.48
C SER A 739 -22.96 -3.80 -13.82
N THR A 740 -23.68 -3.34 -14.84
CA THR A 740 -23.49 -3.76 -16.23
C THR A 740 -22.11 -3.35 -16.79
N VAL A 741 -21.51 -2.27 -16.28
CA VAL A 741 -20.17 -1.82 -16.68
C VAL A 741 -19.11 -2.82 -16.24
N VAL A 742 -19.17 -3.28 -14.98
CA VAL A 742 -18.24 -4.29 -14.47
C VAL A 742 -18.44 -5.62 -15.17
N LEU A 743 -19.69 -6.04 -15.41
CA LEU A 743 -19.98 -7.25 -16.19
C LEU A 743 -19.42 -7.17 -17.61
N ALA A 744 -19.48 -6.00 -18.26
CA ALA A 744 -18.84 -5.77 -19.56
C ALA A 744 -17.30 -5.86 -19.48
N TRP A 745 -16.69 -5.33 -18.41
CA TRP A 745 -15.24 -5.45 -18.20
C TRP A 745 -14.79 -6.91 -18.00
N LEU A 746 -15.56 -7.69 -17.24
CA LEU A 746 -15.29 -9.11 -16.98
C LEU A 746 -15.51 -9.99 -18.22
N SER A 747 -16.47 -9.62 -19.07
CA SER A 747 -16.73 -10.30 -20.35
C SER A 747 -15.64 -10.01 -21.40
N GLY A 748 -15.02 -8.83 -21.34
CA GLY A 748 -13.96 -8.40 -22.25
C GLY A 748 -12.58 -8.98 -21.92
N GLU A 749 -11.63 -8.81 -22.84
CA GLU A 749 -10.24 -9.23 -22.61
C GLU A 749 -9.52 -8.25 -21.67
N PRO A 750 -8.80 -8.73 -20.63
CA PRO A 750 -8.14 -7.84 -19.67
C PRO A 750 -7.15 -6.85 -20.30
N SER A 751 -6.55 -7.20 -21.44
CA SER A 751 -5.57 -6.38 -22.17
C SER A 751 -6.18 -5.09 -22.75
N ARG A 752 -7.51 -5.08 -22.96
CA ARG A 752 -8.28 -3.95 -23.50
C ARG A 752 -8.40 -2.78 -22.53
N TRP A 753 -8.36 -3.04 -21.22
CA TRP A 753 -8.68 -2.05 -20.18
C TRP A 753 -7.45 -1.36 -19.60
N THR A 754 -7.60 -0.16 -19.01
CA THR A 754 -6.52 0.52 -18.28
C THR A 754 -5.88 -0.38 -17.21
N THR A 755 -4.63 -0.10 -16.81
CA THR A 755 -3.86 -0.95 -15.89
C THR A 755 -4.61 -1.28 -14.60
N PHE A 756 -5.38 -0.34 -14.04
CA PHE A 756 -6.17 -0.57 -12.83
C PHE A 756 -7.26 -1.64 -13.02
N VAL A 757 -8.04 -1.53 -14.10
CA VAL A 757 -9.13 -2.46 -14.43
C VAL A 757 -8.56 -3.79 -14.88
N SER A 758 -7.57 -3.76 -15.78
CA SER A 758 -6.88 -4.93 -16.33
C SER A 758 -6.32 -5.86 -15.25
N ASN A 759 -5.61 -5.32 -14.25
CA ASN A 759 -5.03 -6.12 -13.17
C ASN A 759 -6.11 -6.80 -12.31
N ARG A 760 -7.18 -6.07 -11.96
CA ARG A 760 -8.27 -6.59 -11.11
C ARG A 760 -9.14 -7.61 -11.85
N VAL A 761 -9.45 -7.35 -13.12
CA VAL A 761 -10.17 -8.31 -13.98
C VAL A 761 -9.34 -9.59 -14.14
N SER A 762 -8.02 -9.48 -14.35
CA SER A 762 -7.14 -10.65 -14.44
C SER A 762 -7.13 -11.47 -13.14
N GLU A 763 -7.09 -10.80 -11.97
CA GLU A 763 -7.13 -11.46 -10.66
C GLU A 763 -8.49 -12.15 -10.43
N ILE A 764 -9.60 -11.49 -10.78
CA ILE A 764 -10.95 -12.06 -10.68
C ILE A 764 -11.05 -13.32 -11.55
N LEU A 765 -10.65 -13.22 -12.82
CA LEU A 765 -10.72 -14.30 -13.81
C LEU A 765 -9.73 -15.44 -13.55
N THR A 766 -8.79 -15.29 -12.61
CA THR A 766 -7.92 -16.39 -12.18
C THR A 766 -8.66 -17.37 -11.27
N ILE A 767 -9.70 -16.90 -10.56
CA ILE A 767 -10.44 -17.69 -9.56
C ILE A 767 -11.78 -18.16 -10.15
N LEU A 768 -12.58 -17.21 -10.66
CA LEU A 768 -13.91 -17.44 -11.23
C LEU A 768 -13.89 -17.28 -12.75
N ASP A 769 -14.55 -18.18 -13.45
CA ASP A 769 -14.67 -18.12 -14.90
C ASP A 769 -15.71 -17.07 -15.34
N ARG A 770 -15.64 -16.64 -16.61
CA ARG A 770 -16.48 -15.56 -17.13
C ARG A 770 -17.97 -15.92 -17.09
N GLU A 771 -18.27 -17.18 -17.34
CA GLU A 771 -19.61 -17.75 -17.42
C GLU A 771 -20.33 -17.80 -16.06
N GLN A 772 -19.59 -17.61 -14.97
CA GLN A 772 -20.13 -17.67 -13.60
C GLN A 772 -20.69 -16.33 -13.12
N TRP A 773 -20.42 -15.24 -13.86
CA TRP A 773 -20.88 -13.89 -13.54
C TRP A 773 -22.24 -13.60 -14.16
N ASN A 774 -23.19 -13.21 -13.31
CA ASN A 774 -24.57 -12.97 -13.66
C ASN A 774 -25.02 -11.57 -13.22
N HIS A 775 -26.03 -11.05 -13.92
CA HIS A 775 -26.66 -9.79 -13.57
C HIS A 775 -27.79 -10.00 -12.55
N VAL A 776 -27.86 -9.13 -11.53
CA VAL A 776 -28.98 -9.04 -10.58
C VAL A 776 -29.49 -7.59 -10.53
N SER A 777 -30.80 -7.39 -10.42
CA SER A 777 -31.34 -6.04 -10.20
C SER A 777 -30.94 -5.51 -8.81
N THR A 778 -30.64 -4.22 -8.69
CA THR A 778 -30.24 -3.58 -7.41
C THR A 778 -31.23 -3.87 -6.27
N ASP A 779 -32.55 -3.89 -6.51
CA ASP A 779 -33.57 -4.19 -5.49
C ASP A 779 -33.53 -5.64 -4.95
N GLN A 780 -32.86 -6.53 -5.69
CA GLN A 780 -32.66 -7.94 -5.32
C GLN A 780 -31.20 -8.20 -4.93
N ASN A 781 -30.36 -7.17 -4.81
CA ASN A 781 -28.97 -7.32 -4.43
C ASN A 781 -28.83 -7.16 -2.90
N PRO A 782 -28.61 -8.24 -2.13
CA PRO A 782 -28.42 -8.14 -0.68
C PRO A 782 -27.16 -7.36 -0.30
N ALA A 783 -26.20 -7.18 -1.22
CA ALA A 783 -24.97 -6.44 -0.98
C ALA A 783 -25.19 -4.92 -0.85
N ASP A 784 -26.24 -4.37 -1.44
CA ASP A 784 -26.55 -2.93 -1.38
C ASP A 784 -26.74 -2.44 0.06
N CYS A 785 -27.46 -3.20 0.89
CA CYS A 785 -27.69 -2.79 2.27
C CYS A 785 -26.39 -2.80 3.11
N ALA A 786 -25.43 -3.68 2.79
CA ALA A 786 -24.11 -3.71 3.42
C ALA A 786 -23.14 -2.65 2.89
N SER A 787 -23.32 -2.17 1.66
CA SER A 787 -22.48 -1.11 1.09
C SER A 787 -22.94 0.29 1.53
N ARG A 788 -24.24 0.46 1.84
CA ARG A 788 -24.83 1.70 2.34
C ARG A 788 -24.88 1.78 3.86
N GLY A 789 -25.06 0.64 4.51
CA GLY A 789 -25.27 0.48 5.94
C GLY A 789 -26.74 0.50 6.35
N LEU A 790 -27.05 -0.19 7.44
CA LEU A 790 -28.40 -0.28 8.04
C LEU A 790 -28.36 0.03 9.53
N SER A 791 -29.49 0.50 10.06
CA SER A 791 -29.70 0.52 11.52
C SER A 791 -29.87 -0.90 12.05
N VAL A 792 -29.66 -1.11 13.35
CA VAL A 792 -29.84 -2.42 13.99
C VAL A 792 -31.29 -2.89 13.87
N THR A 793 -32.24 -1.99 14.06
CA THR A 793 -33.67 -2.29 13.95
C THR A 793 -34.07 -2.71 12.54
N ASP A 794 -33.52 -2.05 11.52
CA ASP A 794 -33.81 -2.40 10.13
C ASP A 794 -33.19 -3.75 9.79
N LEU A 795 -31.96 -4.01 10.25
CA LEU A 795 -31.25 -5.28 10.00
C LEU A 795 -32.02 -6.48 10.57
N ILE A 796 -32.60 -6.36 11.77
CA ILE A 796 -33.41 -7.44 12.38
C ILE A 796 -34.58 -7.84 11.48
N GLN A 797 -35.22 -6.87 10.83
CA GLN A 797 -36.40 -7.10 9.98
C GLN A 797 -36.05 -7.34 8.49
N HIS A 798 -34.76 -7.34 8.13
CA HIS A 798 -34.31 -7.35 6.75
C HIS A 798 -34.22 -8.77 6.15
N ASN A 799 -35.35 -9.29 5.66
CA ASN A 799 -35.43 -10.65 5.10
C ASN A 799 -34.41 -10.91 3.97
N LEU A 800 -34.23 -9.96 3.03
CA LEU A 800 -33.29 -10.10 1.91
C LEU A 800 -31.85 -10.36 2.37
N TRP A 801 -31.45 -9.84 3.55
CA TRP A 801 -30.11 -10.02 4.09
C TRP A 801 -29.94 -11.42 4.70
N TRP A 802 -30.90 -11.87 5.50
CA TRP A 802 -30.80 -13.15 6.20
C TRP A 802 -31.07 -14.35 5.31
N THR A 803 -32.03 -14.24 4.38
CA THR A 803 -32.48 -15.37 3.56
C THR A 803 -32.07 -15.30 2.10
N GLY A 804 -31.45 -14.20 1.67
CA GLY A 804 -31.12 -13.95 0.28
C GLY A 804 -32.35 -13.69 -0.60
N PRO A 805 -32.14 -13.46 -1.91
CA PRO A 805 -33.22 -13.20 -2.86
C PRO A 805 -34.15 -14.40 -3.09
N ASP A 806 -35.43 -14.14 -3.33
CA ASP A 806 -36.45 -15.18 -3.51
C ASP A 806 -36.17 -16.11 -4.69
N PHE A 807 -35.49 -15.62 -5.73
CA PHE A 807 -35.15 -16.45 -6.89
C PHE A 807 -34.17 -17.58 -6.55
N LEU A 808 -33.33 -17.43 -5.50
CA LEU A 808 -32.44 -18.51 -5.06
C LEU A 808 -33.20 -19.73 -4.52
N ARG A 809 -34.41 -19.51 -4.00
CA ARG A 809 -35.30 -20.58 -3.51
C ARG A 809 -36.01 -21.31 -4.64
N LYS A 810 -36.00 -20.75 -5.86
CA LYS A 810 -36.58 -21.37 -7.06
C LYS A 810 -35.51 -22.20 -7.78
N ASP A 811 -35.96 -23.23 -8.49
CA ASP A 811 -35.07 -24.26 -9.04
C ASP A 811 -34.35 -23.82 -10.35
N ASN A 812 -34.83 -22.75 -10.99
CA ASN A 812 -34.32 -22.29 -12.28
C ASN A 812 -33.54 -20.99 -12.13
N HIS A 813 -32.22 -21.07 -12.20
CA HIS A 813 -31.37 -19.92 -12.50
C HIS A 813 -31.46 -19.69 -14.01
N VAL A 814 -32.16 -18.63 -14.44
CA VAL A 814 -32.16 -18.24 -15.85
C VAL A 814 -30.84 -17.53 -16.13
N ASN A 815 -29.88 -18.27 -16.69
CA ASN A 815 -28.66 -17.72 -17.25
C ASN A 815 -29.02 -16.85 -18.46
N ALA A 816 -29.34 -15.58 -18.23
CA ALA A 816 -29.38 -14.60 -19.31
C ALA A 816 -27.92 -14.28 -19.66
N SER A 817 -27.38 -15.00 -20.65
CA SER A 817 -26.14 -14.61 -21.32
C SER A 817 -26.38 -13.29 -22.03
N MET A 818 -26.25 -12.20 -21.28
CA MET A 818 -26.33 -10.85 -21.82
C MET A 818 -24.93 -10.45 -22.26
N ASN A 819 -24.79 -10.15 -23.56
CA ASN A 819 -23.56 -9.57 -24.09
C ASN A 819 -23.50 -8.11 -23.66
N PHE A 820 -22.82 -7.83 -22.55
CA PHE A 820 -22.59 -6.47 -22.09
C PHE A 820 -21.37 -5.86 -22.82
N THR A 821 -21.53 -4.65 -23.37
CA THR A 821 -20.45 -3.92 -24.04
C THR A 821 -20.26 -2.56 -23.40
N THR A 822 -19.01 -2.19 -23.11
CA THR A 822 -18.63 -0.85 -22.65
C THR A 822 -17.35 -0.37 -23.34
N ASN A 823 -17.19 0.95 -23.44
CA ASN A 823 -15.97 1.63 -23.87
C ASN A 823 -15.32 2.43 -22.73
N GLU A 824 -15.88 2.37 -21.51
CA GLU A 824 -15.30 3.03 -20.34
C GLU A 824 -13.97 2.39 -19.95
N GLU A 825 -12.94 3.21 -19.70
CA GLU A 825 -11.59 2.76 -19.33
C GLU A 825 -10.91 1.86 -20.38
N GLU A 826 -11.34 1.94 -21.65
CA GLU A 826 -10.65 1.28 -22.76
C GLU A 826 -9.30 1.96 -23.04
N ARG A 827 -8.24 1.15 -23.20
CA ARG A 827 -6.92 1.67 -23.59
C ARG A 827 -7.00 2.22 -25.01
N HIS A 828 -6.86 3.53 -25.14
CA HIS A 828 -6.64 4.14 -26.44
C HIS A 828 -5.29 3.67 -27.01
N ILE A 829 -5.33 2.73 -27.96
CA ILE A 829 -4.17 2.40 -28.79
C ILE A 829 -3.89 3.65 -29.64
N LYS A 830 -2.88 4.43 -29.25
CA LYS A 830 -2.34 5.49 -30.11
C LYS A 830 -1.65 4.82 -31.28
N THR A 831 -2.36 4.61 -32.37
CA THR A 831 -1.77 4.15 -33.63
C THR A 831 -0.86 5.26 -34.15
N LEU A 832 0.45 5.13 -33.92
CA LEU A 832 1.47 5.94 -34.57
C LEU A 832 1.54 5.55 -36.04
N ALA A 833 0.67 6.15 -36.86
CA ALA A 833 0.83 6.13 -38.30
C ALA A 833 2.02 7.04 -38.65
N ALA A 834 3.21 6.46 -38.77
CA ALA A 834 4.34 7.16 -39.37
C ALA A 834 4.00 7.41 -40.85
N VAL A 835 3.47 8.60 -41.15
CA VAL A 835 3.38 9.09 -42.53
C VAL A 835 4.81 9.42 -42.94
N VAL A 836 5.53 8.44 -43.47
CA VAL A 836 6.77 8.67 -44.17
C VAL A 836 6.40 9.42 -45.45
N VAL A 837 6.44 10.76 -45.40
CA VAL A 837 6.52 11.57 -46.61
C VAL A 837 7.91 11.32 -47.17
N LEU A 838 8.07 10.25 -47.95
CA LEU A 838 9.23 10.09 -48.81
C LEU A 838 9.25 11.33 -49.70
N LYS A 839 10.18 12.25 -49.46
CA LYS A 839 10.68 13.13 -50.53
C LYS A 839 11.31 12.20 -51.56
N GLU A 840 10.50 11.61 -52.44
CA GLU A 840 11.01 10.87 -53.57
C GLU A 840 11.78 11.87 -54.45
N GLU A 841 13.10 11.87 -54.32
CA GLU A 841 13.98 12.43 -55.34
C GLU A 841 13.67 11.70 -56.65
N PHE A 842 12.96 12.38 -57.56
CA PHE A 842 12.53 11.78 -58.82
C PHE A 842 13.71 11.14 -59.54
N ILE A 843 13.46 9.95 -60.11
CA ILE A 843 14.48 9.11 -60.77
C ILE A 843 15.30 9.84 -61.85
N TRP A 844 14.76 10.91 -62.46
CA TRP A 844 15.45 11.69 -63.49
C TRP A 844 16.68 12.46 -62.99
N ILE A 845 16.83 12.71 -61.69
CA ILE A 845 18.04 13.32 -61.11
C ILE A 845 19.29 12.47 -61.38
N ARG A 846 19.12 11.14 -61.55
CA ARG A 846 20.21 10.19 -61.82
C ARG A 846 20.70 10.18 -63.28
N PHE A 847 20.11 10.99 -64.17
CA PHE A 847 20.45 11.00 -65.58
C PHE A 847 21.10 12.33 -65.98
N SER A 848 22.17 12.25 -66.78
CA SER A 848 22.86 13.42 -67.35
C SER A 848 22.49 13.69 -68.82
N ASN A 849 21.66 12.84 -69.44
CA ASN A 849 21.27 12.93 -70.84
C ASN A 849 19.76 12.72 -71.01
N LEU A 850 19.07 13.68 -71.67
CA LEU A 850 17.62 13.66 -71.86
C LEU A 850 17.16 12.46 -72.70
N SER A 851 17.84 12.19 -73.82
CA SER A 851 17.48 11.07 -74.71
C SER A 851 17.61 9.72 -74.00
N LYS A 852 18.63 9.53 -73.16
CA LYS A 852 18.80 8.34 -72.32
C LYS A 852 17.69 8.23 -71.28
N LEU A 853 17.36 9.33 -70.60
CA LEU A 853 16.26 9.37 -69.62
C LEU A 853 14.93 8.94 -70.26
N LEU A 854 14.54 9.60 -71.36
CA LEU A 854 13.29 9.32 -72.05
C LEU A 854 13.22 7.87 -72.54
N ARG A 855 14.32 7.35 -73.10
CA ARG A 855 14.37 5.95 -73.57
C ARG A 855 14.22 4.95 -72.42
N VAL A 856 14.93 5.14 -71.31
CA VAL A 856 14.85 4.23 -70.14
C VAL A 856 13.46 4.26 -69.53
N LEU A 857 12.88 5.45 -69.33
CA LEU A 857 11.52 5.57 -68.80
C LEU A 857 10.46 5.02 -69.75
N SER A 858 10.64 5.13 -71.07
CA SER A 858 9.78 4.46 -72.05
C SER A 858 9.80 2.94 -71.89
N TYR A 859 10.99 2.34 -71.69
CA TYR A 859 11.09 0.90 -71.40
C TYR A 859 10.45 0.53 -70.07
N CYS A 860 10.64 1.32 -69.01
CA CYS A 860 9.97 1.11 -67.73
C CYS A 860 8.44 1.16 -67.87
N LYS A 861 7.90 2.14 -68.62
CA LYS A 861 6.46 2.23 -68.90
C LYS A 861 5.95 1.01 -69.69
N LYS A 862 6.72 0.53 -70.68
CA LYS A 862 6.39 -0.71 -71.41
C LYS A 862 6.38 -1.93 -70.50
N PHE A 863 7.34 -2.04 -69.58
CA PHE A 863 7.34 -3.11 -68.59
C PHE A 863 6.09 -3.05 -67.71
N LEU A 864 5.69 -1.85 -67.26
CA LEU A 864 4.44 -1.68 -66.50
C LEU A 864 3.20 -2.05 -67.32
N MET A 865 3.19 -1.82 -68.63
CA MET A 865 2.10 -2.24 -69.53
C MET A 865 1.95 -3.77 -69.63
N LEU A 866 2.96 -4.56 -69.22
CA LEU A 866 2.82 -6.02 -69.09
C LEU A 866 1.85 -6.43 -67.97
N ARG A 867 1.53 -5.53 -67.03
CA ARG A 867 0.51 -5.74 -65.99
C ARG A 867 -0.93 -5.59 -66.51
N VAL A 868 -1.11 -5.02 -67.71
CA VAL A 868 -2.43 -4.85 -68.36
C VAL A 868 -2.79 -6.13 -69.15
N PRO A 869 -4.08 -6.54 -69.25
CA PRO A 869 -4.48 -7.75 -69.97
C PRO A 869 -4.03 -7.77 -71.45
N LYS A 870 -3.65 -8.95 -71.98
CA LYS A 870 -3.08 -9.14 -73.33
C LYS A 870 -3.87 -8.48 -74.46
N LYS A 871 -5.21 -8.44 -74.37
CA LYS A 871 -6.12 -7.91 -75.40
C LYS A 871 -6.01 -6.38 -75.60
N GLN A 872 -5.44 -5.65 -74.65
CA GLN A 872 -5.28 -4.19 -74.69
C GLN A 872 -3.81 -3.76 -74.85
N ARG A 873 -2.90 -4.71 -75.08
CA ARG A 873 -1.46 -4.44 -75.21
C ARG A 873 -1.13 -4.06 -76.65
N VAL A 874 -0.76 -2.80 -76.88
CA VAL A 874 -0.01 -2.40 -78.08
C VAL A 874 1.45 -2.22 -77.64
N ILE A 875 2.28 -3.25 -77.81
CA ILE A 875 3.70 -3.21 -77.41
C ILE A 875 4.56 -3.39 -78.65
N ASN A 876 5.10 -2.28 -79.16
CA ASN A 876 6.16 -2.31 -80.15
C ASN A 876 7.50 -2.66 -79.48
N ARG A 877 8.31 -3.50 -80.14
CA ARG A 877 9.62 -3.96 -79.62
C ARG A 877 10.63 -2.81 -79.50
N ILE A 878 10.50 -1.78 -80.34
CA ILE A 878 11.34 -0.59 -80.38
C ILE A 878 10.59 0.58 -79.74
N VAL A 879 11.31 1.45 -79.02
CA VAL A 879 10.74 2.69 -78.48
C VAL A 879 10.48 3.67 -79.61
N THR A 880 9.22 4.09 -79.80
CA THR A 880 8.85 5.05 -80.85
C THR A 880 9.05 6.50 -80.39
N ALA A 881 9.13 7.43 -81.34
CA ALA A 881 9.23 8.86 -81.04
C ALA A 881 8.00 9.37 -80.24
N GLU A 882 6.81 8.85 -80.56
CA GLU A 882 5.57 9.16 -79.84
C GLU A 882 5.61 8.70 -78.38
N GLU A 883 6.16 7.51 -78.10
CA GLU A 883 6.34 7.02 -76.73
C GLU A 883 7.31 7.90 -75.93
N MET A 884 8.41 8.35 -76.54
CA MET A 884 9.34 9.28 -75.90
C MET A 884 8.71 10.65 -75.65
N GLN A 885 7.88 11.15 -76.57
CA GLN A 885 7.14 12.40 -76.39
C GLN A 885 6.12 12.28 -75.25
N ASN A 886 5.44 11.14 -75.13
CA ASN A 886 4.53 10.85 -74.03
C ASN A 886 5.24 10.81 -72.67
N ILE A 887 6.42 10.17 -72.59
CA ILE A 887 7.25 10.21 -71.38
C ILE A 887 7.70 11.64 -71.07
N MET A 888 8.09 12.42 -72.08
CA MET A 888 8.49 13.81 -71.90
C MET A 888 7.36 14.62 -71.26
N GLN A 889 6.13 14.47 -71.76
CA GLN A 889 4.95 15.11 -71.17
C GLN A 889 4.72 14.66 -69.72
N ILE A 890 4.91 13.37 -69.39
CA ILE A 890 4.78 12.88 -68.01
C ILE A 890 5.82 13.52 -67.08
N CYS A 891 7.08 13.59 -67.51
CA CYS A 891 8.16 14.24 -66.75
C CYS A 891 7.85 15.73 -66.51
N VAL A 892 7.36 16.43 -67.55
CA VAL A 892 6.94 17.83 -67.43
C VAL A 892 5.77 17.97 -66.46
N LYS A 893 4.72 17.15 -66.59
CA LYS A 893 3.55 17.18 -65.71
C LYS A 893 3.95 17.01 -64.25
N LYS A 894 4.79 16.02 -63.95
CA LYS A 894 5.25 15.76 -62.58
C LYS A 894 6.13 16.88 -62.04
N THR A 895 6.94 17.50 -62.90
CA THR A 895 7.73 18.67 -62.53
C THR A 895 6.83 19.88 -62.23
N GLN A 896 5.77 20.07 -63.01
CA GLN A 896 4.77 21.12 -62.77
C GLN A 896 3.99 20.87 -61.48
N GLU A 897 3.58 19.62 -61.21
CA GLU A 897 2.91 19.23 -59.96
C GLU A 897 3.77 19.53 -58.72
N LEU A 898 5.10 19.37 -58.82
CA LEU A 898 6.01 19.65 -57.71
C LEU A 898 6.20 21.16 -57.50
N HIS A 899 6.51 21.90 -58.57
CA HIS A 899 6.96 23.29 -58.46
C HIS A 899 5.81 24.32 -58.53
N PHE A 900 4.66 23.97 -59.12
CA PHE A 900 3.51 24.85 -59.33
C PHE A 900 2.23 24.26 -58.73
N SER A 901 2.34 23.51 -57.63
CA SER A 901 1.21 22.82 -57.01
C SER A 901 0.05 23.77 -56.65
N GLN A 902 0.38 24.96 -56.13
CA GLN A 902 -0.59 25.98 -55.77
C GLN A 902 -1.28 26.57 -57.01
N GLU A 903 -0.51 26.94 -58.05
CA GLU A 903 -1.05 27.48 -59.29
C GLU A 903 -1.91 26.47 -60.06
N LEU A 904 -1.53 25.18 -60.03
CA LEU A 904 -2.33 24.10 -60.62
C LEU A 904 -3.67 23.91 -59.89
N GLN A 905 -3.68 24.01 -58.56
CA GLN A 905 -4.93 23.97 -57.78
C GLN A 905 -5.80 25.19 -58.06
N GLN A 906 -5.22 26.39 -58.15
CA GLN A 906 -5.94 27.62 -58.50
C GLN A 906 -6.56 27.55 -59.90
N LEU A 907 -5.83 27.07 -60.90
CA LEU A 907 -6.37 26.90 -62.25
C LEU A 907 -7.50 25.86 -62.30
N LYS A 908 -7.43 24.78 -61.52
CA LYS A 908 -8.50 23.78 -61.46
C LYS A 908 -9.76 24.26 -60.73
N SER A 909 -9.60 25.11 -59.71
CA SER A 909 -10.71 25.57 -58.85
C SER A 909 -11.33 26.88 -59.31
N GLN A 910 -10.52 27.86 -59.71
CA GLN A 910 -10.92 29.24 -60.00
C GLN A 910 -10.75 29.62 -61.48
N GLY A 911 -10.03 28.82 -62.28
CA GLY A 911 -9.82 29.05 -63.71
C GLY A 911 -8.76 30.10 -64.06
N TYR A 912 -8.15 30.77 -63.08
CA TYR A 912 -7.04 31.71 -63.29
C TYR A 912 -6.01 31.63 -62.15
N VAL A 913 -4.79 32.13 -62.41
CA VAL A 913 -3.72 32.26 -61.40
C VAL A 913 -3.70 33.67 -60.84
N VAL A 914 -3.45 33.83 -59.53
CA VAL A 914 -3.47 35.14 -58.85
C VAL A 914 -2.33 36.05 -59.32
N LYS A 915 -2.56 37.38 -59.38
CA LYS A 915 -1.60 38.41 -59.83
C LYS A 915 -0.21 38.36 -59.18
N ARG A 916 -0.08 37.79 -57.98
CA ARG A 916 1.18 37.69 -57.24
C ARG A 916 2.10 36.57 -57.74
N SER A 917 1.59 35.56 -58.45
CA SER A 917 2.40 34.47 -58.99
C SER A 917 3.20 34.94 -60.21
N PRO A 918 4.47 34.53 -60.37
CA PRO A 918 5.28 34.83 -61.56
C PRO A 918 4.68 34.28 -62.86
N LEU A 919 3.75 33.32 -62.76
CA LEU A 919 3.08 32.73 -63.90
C LEU A 919 1.92 33.57 -64.42
N HIS A 920 1.36 34.50 -63.63
CA HIS A 920 0.17 35.27 -64.02
C HIS A 920 0.37 36.04 -65.34
N THR A 921 1.57 36.61 -65.55
CA THR A 921 1.92 37.37 -66.76
C THR A 921 1.95 36.52 -68.04
N LEU A 922 2.05 35.19 -67.90
CA LEU A 922 2.05 34.23 -69.01
C LEU A 922 0.64 33.75 -69.39
N ASN A 923 -0.40 34.30 -68.74
CA ASN A 923 -1.80 33.90 -68.90
C ASN A 923 -1.96 32.35 -68.95
N PRO A 924 -1.54 31.64 -67.88
CA PRO A 924 -1.32 30.21 -67.94
C PRO A 924 -2.64 29.45 -67.96
N PHE A 925 -2.71 28.37 -68.73
CA PHE A 925 -3.89 27.50 -68.77
C PHE A 925 -3.50 26.01 -68.78
N LEU A 926 -4.46 25.15 -68.47
CA LEU A 926 -4.29 23.69 -68.52
C LEU A 926 -4.78 23.16 -69.87
N ASP A 927 -3.95 22.37 -70.55
CA ASP A 927 -4.37 21.66 -71.75
C ASP A 927 -5.24 20.43 -71.43
N ARG A 928 -5.72 19.75 -72.48
CA ARG A 928 -6.56 18.54 -72.35
C ARG A 928 -5.88 17.39 -71.59
N ASN A 929 -4.55 17.39 -71.52
CA ASN A 929 -3.76 16.38 -70.81
C ASN A 929 -3.40 16.82 -69.37
N GLY A 930 -3.86 18.01 -68.96
CA GLY A 930 -3.61 18.61 -67.65
C GLY A 930 -2.19 19.15 -67.50
N LEU A 931 -1.54 19.56 -68.59
CA LEU A 931 -0.23 20.22 -68.59
C LEU A 931 -0.39 21.74 -68.58
N LEU A 932 0.47 22.41 -67.82
CA LEU A 932 0.50 23.86 -67.70
C LEU A 932 1.22 24.49 -68.90
N ARG A 933 0.52 25.35 -69.64
CA ARG A 933 1.03 26.00 -70.87
C ARG A 933 0.87 27.52 -70.85
N VAL A 934 1.68 28.20 -71.65
CA VAL A 934 1.60 29.65 -71.86
C VAL A 934 0.39 30.00 -72.73
N GLY A 935 -0.45 30.92 -72.26
CA GLY A 935 -1.51 31.54 -73.06
C GLY A 935 -1.10 32.93 -73.57
N GLY A 936 -1.94 33.54 -74.41
CA GLY A 936 -1.76 34.95 -74.79
C GLY A 936 -1.90 35.25 -76.28
N ARG A 937 -1.25 36.35 -76.71
CA ARG A 937 -1.52 37.06 -77.98
C ARG A 937 -1.26 36.24 -79.25
N ILE A 938 -0.45 35.19 -79.18
CA ILE A 938 -0.04 34.35 -80.33
C ILE A 938 -1.06 33.22 -80.63
N ASN A 939 -2.14 33.11 -79.83
CA ASN A 939 -3.19 32.10 -80.00
C ASN A 939 -3.83 32.11 -81.41
N LYS A 940 -3.96 33.29 -82.04
CA LYS A 940 -4.53 33.47 -83.39
C LYS A 940 -3.54 33.29 -84.55
N SER A 941 -2.28 32.91 -84.29
CA SER A 941 -1.30 32.66 -85.36
C SER A 941 -1.52 31.31 -86.06
N HIS A 942 -1.00 31.15 -87.28
CA HIS A 942 -1.01 29.89 -88.05
C HIS A 942 0.11 28.91 -87.64
N GLU A 943 0.82 29.18 -86.53
CA GLU A 943 1.89 28.31 -86.04
C GLU A 943 1.36 27.04 -85.36
N ASP A 944 2.22 26.03 -85.24
CA ASP A 944 1.90 24.77 -84.56
C ASP A 944 1.48 24.99 -83.09
N PHE A 945 0.60 24.13 -82.59
CA PHE A 945 0.00 24.27 -81.26
C PHE A 945 1.04 24.34 -80.13
N ASP A 946 2.08 23.50 -80.20
CA ASP A 946 3.16 23.49 -79.20
C ASP A 946 4.02 24.76 -79.25
N LYS A 947 4.15 25.40 -80.42
CA LYS A 947 4.84 26.69 -80.57
C LYS A 947 4.00 27.86 -80.07
N ARG A 948 2.68 27.81 -80.29
CA ARG A 948 1.73 28.82 -79.79
C ARG A 948 1.59 28.77 -78.28
N HIS A 949 1.63 27.56 -77.71
CA HIS A 949 1.38 27.29 -76.30
C HIS A 949 2.47 26.39 -75.71
N PRO A 950 3.72 26.88 -75.57
CA PRO A 950 4.79 26.08 -75.01
C PRO A 950 4.53 25.69 -73.55
N PHE A 951 5.08 24.55 -73.11
CA PHE A 951 4.96 24.07 -71.74
C PHE A 951 5.72 24.96 -70.76
N ILE A 952 5.08 25.34 -69.65
CA ILE A 952 5.72 26.13 -68.60
C ILE A 952 6.57 25.21 -67.72
N ILE A 953 7.86 25.50 -67.59
CA ILE A 953 8.80 24.70 -66.77
C ILE A 953 9.61 25.64 -65.84
N PRO A 954 9.86 25.24 -64.57
CA PRO A 954 10.68 26.04 -63.65
C PRO A 954 12.15 26.10 -64.10
N SER A 955 12.87 27.18 -63.76
CA SER A 955 14.32 27.26 -63.97
C SER A 955 15.08 26.22 -63.14
N ASP A 956 14.62 25.99 -61.92
CA ASP A 956 15.41 25.33 -60.87
C ASP A 956 15.12 23.82 -60.78
N SER A 957 14.91 23.16 -61.91
CA SER A 957 14.69 21.70 -61.98
C SER A 957 15.75 21.00 -62.81
N HIS A 958 16.11 19.78 -62.40
CA HIS A 958 17.08 18.96 -63.12
C HIS A 958 16.62 18.61 -64.53
N ILE A 959 15.30 18.40 -64.74
CA ILE A 959 14.76 18.16 -66.08
C ILE A 959 14.99 19.37 -67.00
N THR A 960 14.90 20.59 -66.47
CA THR A 960 15.16 21.83 -67.22
C THR A 960 16.60 21.87 -67.71
N LYS A 961 17.56 21.48 -66.86
CA LYS A 961 18.98 21.38 -67.25
C LYS A 961 19.18 20.39 -68.40
N LEU A 962 18.52 19.23 -68.34
CA LEU A 962 18.59 18.22 -69.40
C LEU A 962 17.98 18.70 -70.72
N ILE A 963 16.87 19.45 -70.67
CA ILE A 963 16.24 20.06 -71.84
C ILE A 963 17.14 21.11 -72.48
N VAL A 964 17.74 21.99 -71.68
CA VAL A 964 18.67 23.01 -72.16
C VAL A 964 19.91 22.37 -72.79
N LEU A 965 20.45 21.31 -72.17
CA LEU A 965 21.59 20.58 -72.71
C LEU A 965 21.27 19.85 -74.02
N ASP A 966 20.07 19.24 -74.15
CA ASP A 966 19.62 18.66 -75.43
C ASP A 966 19.46 19.73 -76.52
N ALA A 967 18.90 20.89 -76.19
CA ALA A 967 18.79 22.02 -77.12
C ALA A 967 20.16 22.54 -77.56
N HIS A 968 21.13 22.62 -76.63
CA HIS A 968 22.50 23.01 -76.94
C HIS A 968 23.16 22.06 -77.95
N HIS A 969 23.00 20.74 -77.77
CA HIS A 969 23.53 19.76 -78.72
C HIS A 969 22.80 19.77 -80.07
N ARG A 970 21.47 19.89 -80.08
CA ARG A 970 20.68 19.89 -81.33
C ARG A 970 20.87 21.14 -82.17
N THR A 971 21.21 22.26 -81.55
CA THR A 971 21.56 23.51 -82.24
C THR A 971 23.05 23.59 -82.59
N LEU A 972 23.81 22.50 -82.43
CA LEU A 972 25.26 22.43 -82.66
C LEU A 972 26.03 23.52 -81.91
N HIS A 973 25.75 23.66 -80.60
CA HIS A 973 26.35 24.67 -79.73
C HIS A 973 25.98 26.11 -80.12
N GLY A 974 24.77 26.30 -80.63
CA GLY A 974 24.25 27.60 -81.04
C GLY A 974 24.29 28.65 -79.92
N GLY A 975 24.44 29.93 -80.30
CA GLY A 975 24.42 31.03 -79.34
C GLY A 975 23.11 31.14 -78.55
N PRO A 976 23.06 31.92 -77.46
CA PRO A 976 21.92 31.98 -76.55
C PRO A 976 20.57 32.29 -77.22
N GLN A 977 20.58 33.14 -78.25
CA GLN A 977 19.36 33.51 -78.98
C GLN A 977 18.81 32.37 -79.85
N LEU A 978 19.69 31.58 -80.48
CA LEU A 978 19.30 30.41 -81.26
C LEU A 978 18.74 29.31 -80.35
N MET A 979 19.43 29.02 -79.24
CA MET A 979 18.96 28.05 -78.24
C MET A 979 17.63 28.47 -77.62
N LEU A 980 17.46 29.75 -77.27
CA LEU A 980 16.22 30.26 -76.69
C LEU A 980 15.05 30.14 -77.68
N ASN A 981 15.26 30.42 -78.96
CA ASN A 981 14.25 30.24 -80.00
C ASN A 981 13.89 28.76 -80.19
N TYR A 982 14.89 27.87 -80.19
CA TYR A 982 14.67 26.42 -80.25
C TYR A 982 13.87 25.91 -79.05
N LEU A 983 14.23 26.34 -77.84
CA LEU A 983 13.55 25.96 -76.61
C LEU A 983 12.10 26.48 -76.61
N ARG A 984 11.88 27.75 -76.93
CA ARG A 984 10.55 28.38 -76.96
C ARG A 984 9.58 27.77 -77.96
N ALA A 985 10.07 27.00 -78.93
CA ALA A 985 9.22 26.24 -79.83
C ALA A 985 8.39 25.16 -79.10
N LYS A 986 8.80 24.71 -77.89
CA LYS A 986 8.08 23.70 -77.11
C LYS A 986 8.02 23.97 -75.60
N PHE A 987 9.01 24.68 -75.04
CA PHE A 987 9.18 24.89 -73.61
C PHE A 987 9.40 26.37 -73.30
N TRP A 988 8.59 26.89 -72.39
CA TRP A 988 8.77 28.20 -71.78
C TRP A 988 9.39 28.02 -70.40
N ILE A 989 10.72 28.14 -70.35
CA ILE A 989 11.48 28.08 -69.11
C ILE A 989 11.40 29.45 -68.43
N ILE A 990 10.94 29.47 -67.18
CA ILE A 990 10.90 30.71 -66.37
C ILE A 990 12.33 31.20 -66.18
N ARG A 991 12.58 32.51 -66.38
CA ARG A 991 13.94 33.11 -66.26
C ARG A 991 15.00 32.44 -67.16
N ALA A 992 14.62 32.07 -68.38
CA ALA A 992 15.55 31.49 -69.37
C ALA A 992 16.57 32.49 -69.95
N ARG A 993 16.39 33.79 -69.72
CA ARG A 993 17.30 34.86 -70.13
C ARG A 993 18.11 35.34 -68.95
#